data_AF-A0A7C5R0F3-F1
#
_entry.id   AF-A0A7C5R0F3-F1
#
_cell.length_a   1.000
_cell.length_b   1.000
_cell.length_c   1.000
_cell.angle_alpha   90.00
_cell.angle_beta   90.00
_cell.angle_gamma   90.00
#
_symmetry.space_group_name_H-M   'P 1'
#
loop_
_entity.id
_entity.type
_entity.pdbx_description
1 polymer ?
#
loop_
_entity_poly.entity_id
_entity_poly.type
_entity_poly.pdbx_seq_one_letter_code
_entity_poly.pdbx_strand_id
1 'polypeptide(L)'
;TPGENAHWVLDLEHSKLTSRARAKQRSVQISDIKTRLANPMTAPKTVRIIAHGPNKTALRALSAQGVALRTPNLPAFVVGNSRADFEIVFARFDELPQLATSLPPIAPTSGPVIIADGIQKPRLIMSAADDDGLLELARAFASHKLTTARRSKLSVYELYTNEDLSQTVNLEHGRYMLNSLKQVTFKPSWQPDSQTLEFSIDSAPTTTAELVLDVRSAPELAKTSRLRVLLNGQSIGYTYLDKAKKRVRFALPAGQFKPTGNRLTFAPMLTPTEKTPCLHKPGAPLVNIGEHSVLRVNDNAPLPRSDLTVFAANGGPFANNTSIVMTAKSAKDISASLKFLAYAARQFGPRLANANYADSFDNAHVKTSNILVIGPHAFTNKTLSMAAPRTVKTALAGQAVNMNIGAVSKPQKQASLSSDLAFRLAARTSTRTVRIRSGGLASVFASPFTKGRYIGVFTTNTSTGFANAVKAITRPSHWNTMSGGVVRWNTSSLISTQNALTVTGAPVKVRKKTVSDSPLIAKLQNAWTGTQNKFAALFERTPKTRKSAQRTVQTTPKEHTKTSASIPSLRGASNPISYSQKPKMRPANFKLPQISQPKISVAELKQSMNINQINRSLEKKFSGLKHQGQKIVGRTEIPSFMPDWLKNVKSAQAMLLLLICLGAILILFFASPKANDIR
;
A
#
# COMPACT_ATOMS: atom_id res chain seq x y z
N THR A 1 23.89 -34.43 -33.63
CA THR A 1 24.20 -34.87 -32.26
C THR A 1 22.95 -34.78 -31.40
N PRO A 2 22.49 -35.89 -30.78
CA PRO A 2 21.41 -35.85 -29.79
C PRO A 2 21.99 -35.33 -28.47
N GLY A 3 21.83 -34.05 -28.16
CA GLY A 3 22.47 -33.47 -26.97
C GLY A 3 21.91 -32.15 -26.44
N GLU A 4 21.03 -31.43 -27.16
CA GLU A 4 20.62 -30.08 -26.74
C GLU A 4 19.26 -30.02 -26.00
N ASN A 5 18.57 -31.16 -25.84
CA ASN A 5 17.38 -31.27 -24.99
C ASN A 5 17.70 -31.82 -23.58
N ALA A 6 18.96 -31.81 -23.18
CA ALA A 6 19.34 -32.12 -21.80
C ALA A 6 18.88 -30.98 -20.89
N HIS A 7 17.66 -31.13 -20.36
CA HIS A 7 17.24 -30.35 -19.21
C HIS A 7 18.19 -30.68 -18.06
N TRP A 8 19.06 -29.74 -17.72
CA TRP A 8 19.72 -29.76 -16.43
C TRP A 8 18.64 -29.53 -15.37
N VAL A 9 18.15 -30.61 -14.77
CA VAL A 9 17.31 -30.53 -13.59
C VAL A 9 18.24 -30.17 -12.45
N LEU A 10 18.31 -28.88 -12.14
CA LEU A 10 18.95 -28.41 -10.92
C LEU A 10 18.05 -28.79 -9.76
N ASP A 11 18.50 -29.78 -8.98
CA ASP A 11 17.89 -30.10 -7.70
C ASP A 11 18.17 -28.94 -6.73
N LEU A 12 17.25 -27.99 -6.66
CA LEU A 12 17.40 -26.82 -5.78
C LEU A 12 17.33 -27.18 -4.29
N GLU A 13 16.78 -28.34 -3.93
CA GLU A 13 16.73 -28.81 -2.54
C GLU A 13 18.13 -29.20 -2.04
N HIS A 14 18.94 -29.76 -2.94
CA HIS A 14 20.33 -30.12 -2.67
C HIS A 14 21.37 -29.17 -3.28
N SER A 15 20.94 -28.16 -4.05
CA SER A 15 21.85 -27.16 -4.62
C SER A 15 22.08 -26.00 -3.66
N LYS A 16 23.35 -25.65 -3.45
CA LYS A 16 23.75 -24.53 -2.59
C LYS A 16 24.58 -23.52 -3.38
N LEU A 17 24.04 -22.32 -3.57
CA LEU A 17 24.85 -21.19 -4.03
C LEU A 17 25.45 -20.47 -2.82
N THR A 18 26.72 -20.72 -2.54
CA THR A 18 27.48 -19.92 -1.56
C THR A 18 28.20 -18.78 -2.26
N SER A 19 27.73 -17.55 -2.06
CA SER A 19 28.49 -16.35 -2.43
C SER A 19 29.22 -15.81 -1.20
N ARG A 20 30.55 -15.72 -1.27
CA ARG A 20 31.36 -14.96 -0.29
C ARG A 20 31.76 -13.64 -0.94
N ALA A 21 31.02 -12.58 -0.65
CA ALA A 21 31.43 -11.24 -1.04
C ALA A 21 32.55 -10.76 -0.12
N ARG A 22 33.75 -10.50 -0.65
CA ARG A 22 34.75 -9.72 0.10
C ARG A 22 34.23 -8.29 0.22
N ALA A 23 34.41 -7.68 1.39
CA ALA A 23 34.18 -6.25 1.54
C ALA A 23 34.99 -5.51 0.49
N LYS A 24 34.34 -4.65 -0.31
CA LYS A 24 35.07 -3.78 -1.24
C LYS A 24 35.98 -2.90 -0.38
N GLN A 25 37.26 -2.83 -0.71
CA GLN A 25 38.21 -1.94 -0.03
C GLN A 25 37.91 -0.45 -0.29
N ARG A 26 37.00 -0.13 -1.20
CA ARG A 26 36.53 1.23 -1.49
C ARG A 26 35.27 1.59 -0.69
N SER A 27 35.06 2.89 -0.53
CA SER A 27 33.82 3.43 0.03
C SER A 27 32.58 2.95 -0.75
N VAL A 28 31.48 2.78 -0.01
CA VAL A 28 30.19 2.39 -0.58
C VAL A 28 29.66 3.53 -1.44
N GLN A 29 29.16 3.18 -2.62
CA GLN A 29 28.54 4.14 -3.55
C GLN A 29 27.03 3.97 -3.57
N ILE A 30 26.33 5.01 -4.03
CA ILE A 30 24.87 5.00 -4.21
C ILE A 30 24.43 3.85 -5.12
N SER A 31 25.19 3.56 -6.18
CA SER A 31 24.95 2.41 -7.06
C SER A 31 25.06 1.07 -6.33
N ASP A 32 25.99 0.92 -5.38
CA ASP A 32 26.11 -0.29 -4.57
C ASP A 32 24.89 -0.47 -3.66
N ILE A 33 24.39 0.61 -3.04
CA ILE A 33 23.15 0.59 -2.24
C ILE A 33 21.95 0.21 -3.09
N LYS A 34 21.80 0.83 -4.28
CA LYS A 34 20.72 0.51 -5.23
C LYS A 34 20.72 -0.97 -5.59
N THR A 35 21.87 -1.51 -6.00
CA THR A 35 22.00 -2.94 -6.35
C THR A 35 21.71 -3.83 -5.14
N ARG A 36 22.20 -3.46 -3.95
CA ARG A 36 22.01 -4.24 -2.73
C ARG A 36 20.54 -4.34 -2.34
N LEU A 37 19.81 -3.23 -2.36
CA LEU A 37 18.38 -3.19 -2.02
C LEU A 37 17.56 -4.02 -3.02
N ALA A 38 17.85 -3.91 -4.33
CA ALA A 38 17.08 -4.56 -5.39
C ALA A 38 17.27 -6.08 -5.47
N ASN A 39 18.45 -6.61 -5.10
CA ASN A 39 18.78 -8.03 -5.28
C ASN A 39 18.27 -8.89 -4.10
N PRO A 40 17.44 -9.94 -4.33
CA PRO A 40 16.89 -10.78 -3.27
C PRO A 40 17.91 -11.43 -2.33
N MET A 41 19.13 -11.70 -2.80
CA MET A 41 20.18 -12.34 -2.00
C MET A 41 20.93 -11.35 -1.10
N THR A 42 20.93 -10.06 -1.44
CA THR A 42 21.69 -9.03 -0.71
C THR A 42 20.80 -7.99 -0.04
N ALA A 43 19.51 -7.99 -0.36
CA ALA A 43 18.52 -7.11 0.24
C ALA A 43 18.52 -7.32 1.77
N PRO A 44 18.51 -6.22 2.56
CA PRO A 44 18.55 -6.32 4.00
C PRO A 44 17.29 -7.03 4.51
N LYS A 45 17.45 -7.93 5.50
CA LYS A 45 16.30 -8.55 6.18
C LYS A 45 15.79 -7.63 7.29
N THR A 46 16.69 -6.84 7.86
CA THR A 46 16.42 -5.87 8.93
C THR A 46 16.94 -4.49 8.57
N VAL A 47 16.13 -3.47 8.82
CA VAL A 47 16.48 -2.06 8.52
C VAL A 47 16.23 -1.21 9.75
N ARG A 48 17.28 -0.54 10.22
CA ARG A 48 17.21 0.40 11.33
C ARG A 48 17.02 1.81 10.80
N ILE A 49 16.07 2.54 11.36
CA ILE A 49 15.83 3.94 10.98
C ILE A 49 16.05 4.83 12.20
N ILE A 50 17.05 5.69 12.10
CA ILE A 50 17.45 6.65 13.13
C ILE A 50 16.98 8.02 12.66
N ALA A 51 16.06 8.62 13.41
CA ALA A 51 15.55 9.96 13.13
C ALA A 51 15.18 10.65 14.45
N HIS A 52 15.51 11.93 14.52
CA HIS A 52 15.28 12.84 15.64
C HIS A 52 14.46 14.05 15.17
N GLY A 53 14.18 14.98 16.08
CA GLY A 53 13.47 16.22 15.74
C GLY A 53 11.94 16.09 15.62
N PRO A 54 11.26 17.20 15.27
CA PRO A 54 9.81 17.29 15.15
C PRO A 54 9.24 16.38 14.06
N ASN A 55 9.99 16.17 12.98
CA ASN A 55 9.57 15.37 11.82
C ASN A 55 9.93 13.87 11.93
N LYS A 56 10.43 13.38 13.08
CA LYS A 56 10.93 12.00 13.24
C LYS A 56 9.97 10.90 12.74
N THR A 57 8.66 11.08 12.94
CA THR A 57 7.65 10.11 12.53
C THR A 57 7.50 10.08 11.01
N ALA A 58 7.49 11.25 10.37
CA ALA A 58 7.49 11.38 8.91
C ALA A 58 8.73 10.73 8.30
N LEU A 59 9.91 11.09 8.81
CA LEU A 59 11.20 10.58 8.31
C LEU A 59 11.27 9.04 8.38
N ARG A 60 10.83 8.45 9.49
CA ARG A 60 10.75 6.98 9.66
C ARG A 60 9.77 6.34 8.68
N ALA A 61 8.56 6.90 8.57
CA ALA A 61 7.52 6.37 7.70
C ALA A 61 7.91 6.42 6.22
N LEU A 62 8.46 7.55 5.77
CA LEU A 62 8.88 7.76 4.37
C LEU A 62 10.06 6.86 4.01
N SER A 63 11.02 6.70 4.91
CA SER A 63 12.14 5.77 4.72
C SER A 63 11.68 4.33 4.60
N ALA A 64 10.75 3.90 5.46
CA ALA A 64 10.23 2.54 5.41
C ALA A 64 9.53 2.25 4.08
N GLN A 65 8.76 3.21 3.55
CA GLN A 65 8.13 3.13 2.23
C GLN A 65 9.17 3.09 1.11
N GLY A 66 10.12 4.02 1.11
CA GLY A 66 11.18 4.09 0.09
C GLY A 66 12.03 2.81 0.04
N VAL A 67 12.38 2.23 1.18
CA VAL A 67 13.09 0.96 1.23
C VAL A 67 12.23 -0.17 0.68
N ALA A 68 10.97 -0.28 1.11
CA ALA A 68 10.10 -1.37 0.71
C ALA A 68 9.80 -1.39 -0.80
N LEU A 69 9.75 -0.23 -1.43
CA LEU A 69 9.64 -0.07 -2.89
C LEU A 69 10.90 -0.50 -3.65
N ARG A 70 12.05 -0.58 -2.97
CA ARG A 70 13.35 -0.97 -3.56
C ARG A 70 13.79 -2.38 -3.21
N THR A 71 13.09 -3.05 -2.29
CA THR A 71 13.42 -4.40 -1.84
C THR A 71 12.42 -5.44 -2.34
N PRO A 72 12.86 -6.60 -2.82
CA PRO A 72 11.97 -7.66 -3.30
C PRO A 72 11.12 -8.24 -2.15
N ASN A 73 11.69 -8.34 -0.95
CA ASN A 73 11.03 -8.80 0.26
C ASN A 73 10.89 -7.65 1.25
N LEU A 74 9.77 -7.58 1.98
CA LEU A 74 9.54 -6.53 2.97
C LEU A 74 10.48 -6.74 4.18
N PRO A 75 11.42 -5.83 4.48
CA PRO A 75 12.31 -5.99 5.62
C PRO A 75 11.57 -5.76 6.95
N ALA A 76 12.17 -6.25 8.03
CA ALA A 76 11.77 -5.89 9.39
C ALA A 76 12.36 -4.52 9.75
N PHE A 77 11.49 -3.53 9.97
CA PHE A 77 11.91 -2.21 10.42
C PHE A 77 12.08 -2.19 11.93
N VAL A 78 13.20 -1.65 12.42
CA VAL A 78 13.48 -1.47 13.84
C VAL A 78 13.77 -0.02 14.15
N VAL A 79 13.26 0.45 15.29
CA VAL A 79 13.55 1.77 15.85
C VAL A 79 14.30 1.59 17.18
N GLY A 80 15.34 2.41 17.42
CA GLY A 80 16.19 2.33 18.61
C GLY A 80 17.56 1.67 18.37
N ASN A 81 18.13 1.07 19.43
CA ASN A 81 19.50 0.56 19.46
C ASN A 81 19.68 -0.89 18.96
N SER A 82 18.64 -1.48 18.39
CA SER A 82 18.70 -2.85 17.87
C SER A 82 19.65 -2.96 16.68
N ARG A 83 20.42 -4.04 16.59
CA ARG A 83 21.29 -4.31 15.42
C ARG A 83 20.43 -4.54 14.15
N ALA A 84 20.90 -4.05 13.00
CA ALA A 84 20.27 -4.29 11.70
C ALA A 84 21.31 -4.51 10.58
N ASP A 85 20.87 -5.10 9.47
CA ASP A 85 21.69 -5.36 8.29
C ASP A 85 21.98 -4.10 7.46
N PHE A 86 21.14 -3.08 7.62
CA PHE A 86 21.18 -1.81 6.92
C PHE A 86 20.62 -0.70 7.79
N GLU A 87 21.20 0.49 7.68
CA GLU A 87 20.82 1.64 8.50
C GLU A 87 20.49 2.86 7.65
N ILE A 88 19.43 3.57 8.02
CA ILE A 88 19.10 4.89 7.50
C ILE A 88 19.18 5.88 8.65
N VAL A 89 20.00 6.91 8.47
CA VAL A 89 20.26 7.94 9.49
C VAL A 89 19.83 9.29 8.95
N PHE A 90 19.01 10.00 9.71
CA PHE A 90 18.66 11.40 9.47
C PHE A 90 19.36 12.27 10.48
N ALA A 91 20.06 13.30 10.00
CA ALA A 91 20.78 14.24 10.83
C ALA A 91 20.92 15.58 10.10
N ARG A 92 20.78 16.69 10.81
CA ARG A 92 21.16 18.00 10.27
C ARG A 92 22.69 18.10 10.11
N PHE A 93 23.18 19.04 9.31
CA PHE A 93 24.62 19.16 9.06
C PHE A 93 25.46 19.41 10.33
N ASP A 94 24.90 20.12 11.31
CA ASP A 94 25.48 20.36 12.64
C ASP A 94 25.51 19.11 13.54
N GLU A 95 24.62 18.15 13.29
CA GLU A 95 24.50 16.89 14.05
C GLU A 95 25.34 15.75 13.47
N LEU A 96 25.74 15.84 12.20
CA LEU A 96 26.51 14.80 11.51
C LEU A 96 27.80 14.40 12.23
N PRO A 97 28.62 15.31 12.77
CA PRO A 97 29.87 14.93 13.44
C PRO A 97 29.66 13.96 14.62
N GLN A 98 28.51 14.02 15.30
CA GLN A 98 28.19 13.16 16.44
C GLN A 98 27.68 11.78 15.99
N LEU A 99 27.02 11.70 14.83
CA LEU A 99 26.34 10.49 14.35
C LEU A 99 27.14 9.72 13.28
N ALA A 100 28.07 10.40 12.61
CA ALA A 100 28.85 9.87 11.50
C ALA A 100 30.26 10.48 11.48
N THR A 101 31.04 10.24 12.53
CA THR A 101 32.41 10.74 12.74
C THR A 101 33.39 10.46 11.59
N SER A 102 33.11 9.46 10.75
CA SER A 102 33.96 9.11 9.60
C SER A 102 33.67 9.92 8.33
N LEU A 103 32.65 10.79 8.32
CA LEU A 103 32.32 11.61 7.16
C LEU A 103 33.10 12.94 7.18
N PRO A 104 33.59 13.42 6.02
CA PRO A 104 34.16 14.75 5.93
C PRO A 104 33.09 15.81 6.22
N PRO A 105 33.48 16.98 6.76
CA PRO A 105 32.56 18.09 6.97
C PRO A 105 31.83 18.46 5.68
N ILE A 106 30.51 18.64 5.78
CA ILE A 106 29.69 19.04 4.64
C ILE A 106 29.34 20.50 4.82
N ALA A 107 29.71 21.32 3.84
CA ALA A 107 29.35 22.73 3.86
C ALA A 107 27.82 22.88 3.89
N PRO A 108 27.25 23.69 4.82
CA PRO A 108 25.81 23.90 4.94
C PRO A 108 25.13 24.38 3.65
N THR A 109 25.89 25.00 2.75
CA THR A 109 25.46 25.48 1.43
C THR A 109 25.22 24.36 0.40
N SER A 110 25.48 23.10 0.74
CA SER A 110 25.39 21.96 -0.19
C SER A 110 23.97 21.52 -0.58
N GLY A 111 22.92 22.11 0.02
CA GLY A 111 21.53 21.64 -0.11
C GLY A 111 21.31 20.21 0.45
N PRO A 112 20.07 19.69 0.49
CA PRO A 112 19.78 18.36 1.03
C PRO A 112 20.46 17.23 0.23
N VAL A 113 21.10 16.29 0.92
CA VAL A 113 21.96 15.26 0.33
C VAL A 113 21.79 13.88 0.97
N ILE A 114 21.89 12.84 0.14
CA ILE A 114 22.05 11.45 0.54
C ILE A 114 23.52 11.03 0.41
N ILE A 115 24.02 10.35 1.42
CA ILE A 115 25.39 9.83 1.49
C ILE A 115 25.34 8.33 1.74
N ALA A 116 25.95 7.56 0.84
CA ALA A 116 26.24 6.15 1.04
C ALA A 116 27.55 6.01 1.81
N ASP A 117 27.52 5.22 2.87
CA ASP A 117 28.66 5.02 3.75
C ASP A 117 28.67 3.60 4.34
N GLY A 118 29.75 3.23 5.02
CA GLY A 118 29.90 2.00 5.79
C GLY A 118 30.51 0.84 5.01
N ILE A 119 31.80 0.56 5.24
CA ILE A 119 32.55 -0.50 4.56
C ILE A 119 31.98 -1.90 4.88
N GLN A 120 31.68 -2.17 6.15
CA GLN A 120 31.18 -3.48 6.61
C GLN A 120 29.65 -3.52 6.76
N LYS A 121 29.05 -2.41 7.18
CA LYS A 121 27.60 -2.24 7.34
C LYS A 121 27.15 -1.05 6.50
N PRO A 122 26.57 -1.27 5.31
CA PRO A 122 26.13 -0.17 4.49
C PRO A 122 25.06 0.64 5.23
N ARG A 123 25.25 1.95 5.22
CA ARG A 123 24.33 2.92 5.79
C ARG A 123 24.05 4.01 4.76
N LEU A 124 22.86 4.58 4.85
CA LEU A 124 22.44 5.71 4.06
C LEU A 124 22.15 6.87 5.01
N ILE A 125 22.94 7.92 4.88
CA ILE A 125 22.84 9.12 5.71
C ILE A 125 22.14 10.19 4.89
N MET A 126 21.01 10.66 5.37
CA MET A 126 20.22 11.73 4.80
C MET A 126 20.45 12.99 5.63
N SER A 127 20.95 14.05 4.99
CA SER A 127 21.34 15.27 5.70
C SER A 127 20.96 16.53 4.97
N ALA A 128 20.60 17.56 5.74
CA ALA A 128 20.21 18.88 5.27
C ALA A 128 20.56 19.94 6.34
N ALA A 129 20.38 21.22 6.01
CA ALA A 129 20.61 22.31 6.95
C ALA A 129 19.52 22.39 8.05
N ASP A 130 18.29 22.00 7.72
CA ASP A 130 17.11 22.09 8.57
C ASP A 130 16.22 20.84 8.46
N ASP A 131 15.19 20.77 9.31
CA ASP A 131 14.26 19.64 9.36
C ASP A 131 13.33 19.55 8.13
N ASP A 132 13.09 20.67 7.44
CA ASP A 132 12.26 20.73 6.24
C ASP A 132 13.00 20.15 5.04
N GLY A 133 14.28 20.46 4.89
CA GLY A 133 15.16 19.85 3.89
C GLY A 133 15.34 18.34 4.13
N LEU A 134 15.38 17.88 5.39
CA LEU A 134 15.36 16.45 5.71
C LEU A 134 14.05 15.79 5.28
N LEU A 135 12.91 16.45 5.55
CA LEU A 135 11.60 15.95 5.16
C LEU A 135 11.44 15.90 3.64
N GLU A 136 11.88 16.93 2.93
CA GLU A 136 11.92 16.96 1.47
C GLU A 136 12.74 15.80 0.92
N LEU A 137 13.95 15.59 1.44
CA LEU A 137 14.82 14.50 1.03
C LEU A 137 14.19 13.13 1.27
N ALA A 138 13.50 12.95 2.41
CA ALA A 138 12.79 11.72 2.72
C ALA A 138 11.62 11.47 1.76
N ARG A 139 10.87 12.52 1.37
CA ARG A 139 9.80 12.43 0.36
C ARG A 139 10.37 12.07 -1.01
N ALA A 140 11.44 12.74 -1.44
CA ALA A 140 12.11 12.44 -2.69
C ALA A 140 12.64 10.99 -2.72
N PHE A 141 13.23 10.52 -1.62
CA PHE A 141 13.65 9.12 -1.48
C PHE A 141 12.46 8.15 -1.50
N ALA A 142 11.32 8.50 -0.91
CA ALA A 142 10.13 7.66 -0.94
C ALA A 142 9.47 7.60 -2.32
N SER A 143 9.72 8.58 -3.20
CA SER A 143 9.03 8.74 -4.48
C SER A 143 9.86 8.41 -5.73
N HIS A 144 11.17 8.65 -5.74
CA HIS A 144 12.00 8.54 -6.96
C HIS A 144 13.06 7.45 -6.90
N LYS A 145 13.48 6.91 -8.04
CA LYS A 145 14.56 5.89 -8.09
C LYS A 145 15.90 6.50 -7.68
N LEU A 146 16.75 5.66 -7.06
CA LEU A 146 18.16 6.02 -6.87
C LEU A 146 18.89 6.00 -8.22
N THR A 147 19.82 6.92 -8.41
CA THR A 147 20.72 6.95 -9.57
C THR A 147 21.63 5.72 -9.63
N THR A 148 22.16 5.42 -10.82
CA THR A 148 23.23 4.44 -11.04
C THR A 148 24.63 5.05 -10.91
N ALA A 149 24.74 6.34 -10.55
CA ALA A 149 26.00 7.04 -10.41
C ALA A 149 26.94 6.36 -9.39
N ARG A 150 28.22 6.25 -9.77
CA ARG A 150 29.29 5.63 -8.97
C ARG A 150 29.97 6.64 -8.04
N ARG A 151 29.20 7.22 -7.13
CA ARG A 151 29.69 8.16 -6.11
C ARG A 151 28.99 7.92 -4.78
N SER A 152 29.58 8.42 -3.70
CA SER A 152 29.04 8.28 -2.33
C SER A 152 27.97 9.32 -2.01
N LYS A 153 27.95 10.48 -2.68
CA LYS A 153 27.00 11.58 -2.40
C LYS A 153 26.01 11.77 -3.54
N LEU A 154 24.76 12.11 -3.22
CA LEU A 154 23.66 12.39 -4.15
C LEU A 154 22.87 13.59 -3.63
N SER A 155 22.57 14.59 -4.46
CA SER A 155 21.69 15.69 -4.06
C SER A 155 20.20 15.35 -4.23
N VAL A 156 19.32 16.07 -3.55
CA VAL A 156 17.87 15.92 -3.72
C VAL A 156 17.41 16.19 -5.17
N TYR A 157 18.00 17.18 -5.84
CA TYR A 157 17.68 17.52 -7.23
C TYR A 157 17.90 16.33 -8.17
N GLU A 158 18.97 15.57 -7.93
CA GLU A 158 19.27 14.40 -8.73
C GLU A 158 18.34 13.21 -8.47
N LEU A 159 17.56 13.22 -7.39
CA LEU A 159 16.44 12.29 -7.22
C LEU A 159 15.27 12.70 -8.10
N TYR A 160 14.92 13.99 -8.13
CA TYR A 160 13.81 14.51 -8.93
C TYR A 160 14.02 14.34 -10.44
N THR A 161 15.28 14.28 -10.90
CA THR A 161 15.59 14.00 -12.31
C THR A 161 15.54 12.52 -12.66
N ASN A 162 15.46 11.61 -11.68
CA ASN A 162 15.27 10.19 -11.94
C ASN A 162 13.79 9.84 -12.07
N GLU A 163 13.52 8.71 -12.74
CA GLU A 163 12.17 8.14 -12.82
C GLU A 163 11.57 7.89 -11.43
N ASP A 164 10.25 8.07 -11.34
CA ASP A 164 9.47 7.71 -10.17
C ASP A 164 9.58 6.21 -9.84
N LEU A 165 9.47 5.88 -8.56
CA LEU A 165 9.23 4.52 -8.12
C LEU A 165 7.86 4.11 -8.63
N SER A 166 7.86 3.10 -9.50
CA SER A 166 6.67 2.69 -10.26
C SER A 166 5.52 2.34 -9.31
N GLN A 167 4.35 2.89 -9.60
CA GLN A 167 3.09 2.39 -9.08
C GLN A 167 2.76 1.09 -9.80
N THR A 168 2.23 0.10 -9.08
CA THR A 168 1.49 -0.98 -9.74
C THR A 168 0.39 -0.33 -10.57
N VAL A 169 0.32 -0.64 -11.87
CA VAL A 169 -0.70 -0.04 -12.74
C VAL A 169 -2.07 -0.43 -12.20
N ASN A 170 -2.87 0.56 -11.84
CA ASN A 170 -4.24 0.37 -11.40
C ASN A 170 -5.16 0.45 -12.61
N LEU A 171 -5.89 -0.62 -12.90
CA LEU A 171 -6.83 -0.66 -14.01
C LEU A 171 -8.22 -0.31 -13.49
N GLU A 172 -8.74 0.81 -13.99
CA GLU A 172 -10.11 1.24 -13.83
C GLU A 172 -10.95 0.80 -15.04
N HIS A 173 -12.25 1.10 -15.03
CA HIS A 173 -13.11 0.86 -16.20
C HIS A 173 -12.50 1.49 -17.46
N GLY A 174 -12.28 0.71 -18.50
CA GLY A 174 -11.68 1.22 -19.73
C GLY A 174 -11.02 0.17 -20.62
N ARG A 175 -10.33 0.67 -21.64
CA ARG A 175 -9.65 -0.13 -22.67
C ARG A 175 -8.15 0.12 -22.61
N TYR A 176 -7.37 -0.92 -22.32
CA TYR A 176 -5.91 -0.84 -22.18
C TYR A 176 -5.23 -1.66 -23.26
N MET A 177 -4.32 -1.04 -24.02
CA MET A 177 -3.45 -1.80 -24.93
C MET A 177 -2.44 -2.58 -24.09
N LEU A 178 -2.17 -3.84 -24.45
CA LEU A 178 -1.21 -4.63 -23.66
C LEU A 178 0.20 -4.03 -23.69
N ASN A 179 0.59 -3.46 -24.83
CA ASN A 179 1.90 -2.82 -25.00
C ASN A 179 2.09 -1.58 -24.11
N SER A 180 1.03 -0.86 -23.75
CA SER A 180 1.09 0.29 -22.85
C SER A 180 1.21 -0.13 -21.39
N LEU A 181 0.79 -1.36 -21.04
CA LEU A 181 0.96 -1.92 -19.70
C LEU A 181 2.37 -2.46 -19.52
N LYS A 182 2.80 -3.33 -20.44
CA LYS A 182 4.17 -3.83 -20.58
C LYS A 182 4.27 -4.63 -21.87
N GLN A 183 5.35 -4.45 -22.59
CA GLN A 183 5.60 -5.18 -23.83
C GLN A 183 5.69 -6.69 -23.55
N VAL A 184 4.82 -7.47 -24.21
CA VAL A 184 4.81 -8.94 -24.11
C VAL A 184 5.59 -9.52 -25.28
N THR A 185 6.87 -9.82 -25.06
CA THR A 185 7.76 -10.40 -26.07
C THR A 185 8.27 -11.75 -25.61
N PHE A 186 8.23 -12.72 -26.52
CA PHE A 186 8.81 -14.05 -26.29
C PHE A 186 10.18 -14.11 -26.95
N LYS A 187 11.14 -14.75 -26.27
CA LYS A 187 12.41 -15.09 -26.91
C LYS A 187 12.13 -16.12 -28.01
N PRO A 188 12.77 -16.02 -29.18
CA PRO A 188 12.65 -17.03 -30.21
C PRO A 188 13.33 -18.33 -29.74
N SER A 189 12.51 -19.29 -29.31
CA SER A 189 12.92 -20.56 -28.71
C SER A 189 11.74 -21.53 -28.78
N TRP A 190 12.00 -22.84 -28.88
CA TRP A 190 10.98 -23.89 -28.75
C TRP A 190 10.40 -23.98 -27.33
N GLN A 191 11.07 -23.39 -26.35
CA GLN A 191 10.63 -23.27 -24.97
C GLN A 191 10.79 -21.82 -24.49
N PRO A 192 9.92 -20.90 -24.96
CA PRO A 192 10.01 -19.50 -24.57
C PRO A 192 9.55 -19.30 -23.12
N ASP A 193 10.23 -18.41 -22.40
CA ASP A 193 9.84 -18.00 -21.06
C ASP A 193 8.43 -17.37 -21.08
N SER A 194 7.59 -17.76 -20.11
CA SER A 194 6.27 -17.14 -19.93
C SER A 194 6.40 -15.65 -19.63
N GLN A 195 5.49 -14.85 -20.16
CA GLN A 195 5.45 -13.41 -19.92
C GLN A 195 4.31 -13.05 -18.99
N THR A 196 4.57 -12.20 -18.00
CA THR A 196 3.57 -11.79 -17.00
C THR A 196 3.40 -10.28 -16.97
N LEU A 197 2.13 -9.85 -17.00
CA LEU A 197 1.66 -8.51 -16.70
C LEU A 197 1.12 -8.47 -15.28
N GLU A 198 1.48 -7.44 -14.52
CA GLU A 198 1.03 -7.26 -13.13
C GLU A 198 0.23 -5.95 -13.00
N PHE A 199 -0.92 -6.01 -12.32
CA PHE A 199 -1.81 -4.86 -12.16
C PHE A 199 -2.72 -4.97 -10.92
N SER A 200 -3.30 -3.85 -10.53
CA SER A 200 -4.32 -3.72 -9.47
C SER A 200 -5.68 -3.37 -10.07
N ILE A 201 -6.77 -3.66 -9.34
CA ILE A 201 -8.14 -3.31 -9.72
C ILE A 201 -8.92 -2.88 -8.46
N ASP A 202 -9.50 -1.69 -8.49
CA ASP A 202 -10.21 -1.10 -7.34
C ASP A 202 -11.48 -1.86 -6.95
N SER A 203 -12.27 -2.26 -7.95
CA SER A 203 -13.55 -2.96 -7.77
C SER A 203 -13.44 -4.46 -8.05
N ALA A 204 -12.30 -5.07 -7.72
CA ALA A 204 -11.96 -6.46 -8.09
C ALA A 204 -13.10 -7.50 -7.95
N PRO A 205 -13.94 -7.49 -6.88
CA PRO A 205 -15.04 -8.46 -6.76
C PRO A 205 -16.17 -8.31 -7.79
N THR A 206 -16.39 -7.12 -8.33
CA THR A 206 -17.48 -6.80 -9.28
C THR A 206 -16.98 -6.61 -10.71
N THR A 207 -15.68 -6.40 -10.90
CA THR A 207 -15.08 -6.18 -12.21
C THR A 207 -15.12 -7.44 -13.07
N THR A 208 -15.58 -7.27 -14.30
CA THR A 208 -15.40 -8.24 -15.39
C THR A 208 -14.38 -7.69 -16.38
N ALA A 209 -13.75 -8.55 -17.17
CA ALA A 209 -12.89 -8.08 -18.26
C ALA A 209 -12.98 -8.98 -19.48
N GLU A 210 -12.56 -8.45 -20.62
CA GLU A 210 -12.36 -9.18 -21.87
C GLU A 210 -10.91 -8.95 -22.34
N LEU A 211 -10.17 -10.03 -22.51
CA LEU A 211 -8.85 -10.00 -23.10
C LEU A 211 -8.96 -10.37 -24.58
N VAL A 212 -8.56 -9.46 -25.45
CA VAL A 212 -8.49 -9.69 -26.90
C VAL A 212 -7.02 -9.78 -27.28
N LEU A 213 -6.61 -10.91 -27.86
CA LEU A 213 -5.24 -11.13 -28.32
C LEU A 213 -5.20 -11.25 -29.84
N ASP A 214 -4.28 -10.50 -30.45
CA ASP A 214 -3.89 -10.68 -31.83
C ASP A 214 -2.57 -11.45 -31.85
N VAL A 215 -2.64 -12.76 -32.06
CA VAL A 215 -1.48 -13.65 -32.00
C VAL A 215 -0.92 -13.87 -33.40
N ARG A 216 0.40 -13.76 -33.53
CA ARG A 216 1.14 -14.15 -34.74
C ARG A 216 1.99 -15.37 -34.42
N SER A 217 1.96 -16.35 -35.32
CA SER A 217 2.66 -17.62 -35.17
C SER A 217 3.46 -17.94 -36.42
N ALA A 218 4.61 -18.57 -36.24
CA ALA A 218 5.48 -18.97 -37.34
C ALA A 218 4.99 -20.27 -38.02
N PRO A 219 5.20 -20.44 -39.35
CA PRO A 219 4.66 -21.57 -40.10
C PRO A 219 5.26 -22.93 -39.71
N GLU A 220 6.45 -22.96 -39.09
CA GLU A 220 7.11 -24.17 -38.60
C GLU A 220 6.48 -24.78 -37.32
N LEU A 221 5.51 -24.10 -36.71
CA LEU A 221 4.80 -24.59 -35.53
C LEU A 221 3.79 -25.66 -35.90
N ALA A 222 3.79 -26.78 -35.16
CA ALA A 222 2.74 -27.78 -35.28
C ALA A 222 1.38 -27.19 -34.90
N LYS A 223 0.31 -27.68 -35.55
CA LYS A 223 -1.08 -27.30 -35.24
C LYS A 223 -1.47 -27.56 -33.78
N THR A 224 -0.75 -28.45 -33.10
CA THR A 224 -0.93 -28.78 -31.68
C THR A 224 -0.33 -27.73 -30.73
N SER A 225 0.53 -26.84 -31.22
CA SER A 225 1.14 -25.74 -30.45
C SER A 225 0.07 -24.80 -29.89
N ARG A 226 0.24 -24.34 -28.65
CA ARG A 226 -0.77 -23.56 -27.92
C ARG A 226 -0.17 -22.34 -27.26
N LEU A 227 -0.96 -21.27 -27.15
CA LEU A 227 -0.71 -20.18 -26.21
C LEU A 227 -1.73 -20.27 -25.09
N ARG A 228 -1.28 -20.58 -23.88
CA ARG A 228 -2.11 -20.60 -22.68
C ARG A 228 -2.12 -19.23 -22.04
N VAL A 229 -3.27 -18.83 -21.50
CA VAL A 229 -3.42 -17.61 -20.74
C VAL A 229 -3.88 -17.97 -19.33
N LEU A 230 -3.21 -17.40 -18.33
CA LEU A 230 -3.52 -17.62 -16.92
C LEU A 230 -3.75 -16.29 -16.21
N LEU A 231 -4.79 -16.21 -15.39
CA LEU A 231 -4.99 -15.13 -14.43
C LEU A 231 -4.73 -15.67 -13.03
N ASN A 232 -3.81 -15.06 -12.29
CA ASN A 232 -3.52 -15.43 -10.90
C ASN A 232 -3.12 -16.91 -10.71
N GLY A 233 -2.51 -17.51 -11.74
CA GLY A 233 -2.12 -18.93 -11.78
C GLY A 233 -3.24 -19.88 -12.23
N GLN A 234 -4.46 -19.40 -12.39
CA GLN A 234 -5.58 -20.17 -12.92
C GLN A 234 -5.69 -20.00 -14.43
N SER A 235 -5.84 -21.10 -15.16
CA SER A 235 -6.00 -21.06 -16.62
C SER A 235 -7.34 -20.45 -16.99
N ILE A 236 -7.34 -19.33 -17.72
CA ILE A 236 -8.57 -18.73 -18.26
C ILE A 236 -8.93 -19.28 -19.64
N GLY A 237 -7.94 -19.87 -20.33
CA GLY A 237 -8.14 -20.50 -21.62
C GLY A 237 -6.83 -20.70 -22.37
N TYR A 238 -6.94 -21.20 -23.59
CA TYR A 238 -5.82 -21.31 -24.52
C TYR A 238 -6.30 -21.13 -25.96
N THR A 239 -5.37 -20.81 -26.85
CA THR A 239 -5.60 -20.86 -28.30
C THR A 239 -4.55 -21.73 -28.96
N TYR A 240 -4.96 -22.50 -29.97
CA TYR A 240 -4.05 -23.13 -30.90
C TYR A 240 -3.34 -22.08 -31.77
N LEU A 241 -2.08 -22.35 -32.10
CA LEU A 241 -1.21 -21.56 -32.97
C LEU A 241 -1.18 -22.16 -34.38
N ASP A 242 -2.37 -22.48 -34.90
CA ASP A 242 -2.62 -23.20 -36.14
C ASP A 242 -2.71 -22.30 -37.39
N LYS A 243 -2.68 -20.97 -37.18
CA LYS A 243 -2.78 -19.94 -38.22
C LYS A 243 -1.72 -18.89 -38.02
N ALA A 244 -1.11 -18.41 -39.12
CA ALA A 244 -0.07 -17.38 -39.09
C ALA A 244 -0.49 -16.10 -38.34
N LYS A 245 -1.76 -15.72 -38.46
CA LYS A 245 -2.39 -14.63 -37.71
C LYS A 245 -3.74 -15.09 -37.18
N LYS A 246 -4.03 -14.81 -35.90
CA LYS A 246 -5.27 -15.20 -35.25
C LYS A 246 -5.67 -14.18 -34.20
N ARG A 247 -6.94 -13.80 -34.21
CA ARG A 247 -7.54 -12.96 -33.17
C ARG A 247 -8.41 -13.82 -32.26
N VAL A 248 -8.17 -13.77 -30.96
CA VAL A 248 -8.89 -14.57 -29.96
C VAL A 248 -9.36 -13.69 -28.80
N ARG A 249 -10.42 -14.14 -28.13
CA ARG A 249 -11.03 -13.43 -27.01
C ARG A 249 -11.15 -14.37 -25.82
N PHE A 250 -10.84 -13.86 -24.64
CA PHE A 250 -11.00 -14.57 -23.37
C PHE A 250 -11.85 -13.71 -22.44
N ALA A 251 -12.98 -14.25 -21.99
CA ALA A 251 -13.80 -13.62 -20.97
C ALA A 251 -13.20 -13.87 -19.58
N LEU A 252 -13.12 -12.82 -18.77
CA LEU A 252 -12.67 -12.86 -17.38
C LEU A 252 -13.86 -12.48 -16.49
N PRO A 253 -14.56 -13.47 -15.90
CA PRO A 253 -15.74 -13.20 -15.09
C PRO A 253 -15.39 -12.55 -13.74
N ALA A 254 -16.39 -11.94 -13.13
CA ALA A 254 -16.25 -11.30 -11.83
C ALA A 254 -15.82 -12.29 -10.74
N GLY A 255 -15.09 -11.79 -9.74
CA GLY A 255 -14.60 -12.58 -8.61
C GLY A 255 -13.27 -13.31 -8.83
N GLN A 256 -12.69 -13.27 -10.04
CA GLN A 256 -11.35 -13.82 -10.31
C GLN A 256 -10.22 -12.84 -10.00
N PHE A 257 -10.53 -11.54 -9.97
CA PHE A 257 -9.58 -10.49 -9.68
C PHE A 257 -9.36 -10.34 -8.17
N LYS A 258 -8.14 -9.93 -7.83
CA LYS A 258 -7.75 -9.47 -6.50
C LYS A 258 -7.62 -7.95 -6.53
N PRO A 259 -7.72 -7.26 -5.39
CA PRO A 259 -7.44 -5.83 -5.33
C PRO A 259 -6.02 -5.50 -5.84
N THR A 260 -5.04 -6.34 -5.48
CA THR A 260 -3.62 -6.13 -5.80
C THR A 260 -2.93 -7.41 -6.26
N GLY A 261 -1.83 -7.23 -6.99
CA GLY A 261 -0.96 -8.34 -7.40
C GLY A 261 -1.65 -9.32 -8.35
N ASN A 262 -2.54 -8.82 -9.22
CA ASN A 262 -3.07 -9.65 -10.29
C ASN A 262 -1.96 -9.96 -11.28
N ARG A 263 -1.86 -11.21 -11.72
CA ARG A 263 -0.84 -11.66 -12.67
C ARG A 263 -1.51 -12.27 -13.88
N LEU A 264 -1.49 -11.57 -15.01
CA LEU A 264 -1.93 -12.11 -16.30
C LEU A 264 -0.71 -12.67 -17.03
N THR A 265 -0.66 -13.98 -17.18
CA THR A 265 0.49 -14.72 -17.71
C THR A 265 0.17 -15.36 -19.05
N PHE A 266 1.07 -15.18 -20.01
CA PHE A 266 1.03 -15.77 -21.34
C PHE A 266 2.12 -16.83 -21.43
N ALA A 267 1.72 -18.09 -21.63
CA ALA A 267 2.60 -19.25 -21.60
C ALA A 267 2.51 -20.01 -22.93
N PRO A 268 3.50 -19.86 -23.83
CA PRO A 268 3.53 -20.61 -25.08
C PRO A 268 3.97 -22.06 -24.81
N MET A 269 3.32 -22.99 -25.50
CA MET A 269 3.67 -24.41 -25.54
C MET A 269 3.85 -24.78 -27.00
N LEU A 270 5.10 -24.82 -27.46
CA LEU A 270 5.42 -24.95 -28.87
C LEU A 270 5.86 -26.38 -29.17
N THR A 271 5.41 -26.91 -30.30
CA THR A 271 5.77 -28.24 -30.77
C THR A 271 6.17 -28.12 -32.24
N PRO A 272 7.31 -28.69 -32.67
CA PRO A 272 7.73 -28.66 -34.06
C PRO A 272 6.82 -29.51 -34.94
N THR A 273 6.68 -29.16 -36.22
CA THR A 273 6.05 -30.06 -37.19
C THR A 273 6.94 -31.28 -37.47
N GLU A 274 6.31 -32.41 -37.82
CA GLU A 274 7.02 -33.66 -38.19
C GLU A 274 7.99 -33.45 -39.37
N LYS A 275 7.70 -32.50 -40.27
CA LYS A 275 8.50 -32.20 -41.46
C LYS A 275 9.76 -31.38 -41.17
N THR A 276 9.84 -30.74 -40.00
CA THR A 276 10.98 -29.92 -39.59
C THR A 276 11.33 -30.24 -38.13
N PRO A 277 11.96 -31.39 -37.84
CA PRO A 277 12.39 -31.72 -36.49
C PRO A 277 13.42 -30.67 -36.02
N CYS A 278 13.00 -29.81 -35.09
CA CYS A 278 13.79 -28.76 -34.42
C CYS A 278 14.91 -28.15 -35.28
N LEU A 279 14.61 -27.76 -36.53
CA LEU A 279 15.62 -27.14 -37.40
C LEU A 279 16.13 -25.86 -36.72
N HIS A 280 17.44 -25.79 -36.50
CA HIS A 280 18.14 -24.65 -35.91
C HIS A 280 18.15 -23.49 -36.91
N LYS A 281 17.00 -22.85 -37.09
CA LYS A 281 16.92 -21.54 -37.74
C LYS A 281 17.17 -20.49 -36.65
N PRO A 282 18.23 -19.66 -36.77
CA PRO A 282 18.45 -18.55 -35.85
C PRO A 282 17.19 -17.68 -35.79
N GLY A 283 16.63 -17.50 -34.59
CA GLY A 283 15.44 -16.67 -34.39
C GLY A 283 14.08 -17.37 -34.61
N ALA A 284 14.05 -18.71 -34.73
CA ALA A 284 12.81 -19.49 -34.81
C ALA A 284 12.69 -20.53 -33.67
N PRO A 285 11.48 -20.92 -33.26
CA PRO A 285 10.18 -20.43 -33.73
C PRO A 285 9.81 -19.10 -33.08
N LEU A 286 9.06 -18.27 -33.81
CA LEU A 286 8.54 -16.99 -33.31
C LEU A 286 7.04 -17.09 -33.00
N VAL A 287 6.69 -16.70 -31.77
CA VAL A 287 5.31 -16.35 -31.39
C VAL A 287 5.34 -14.92 -30.91
N ASN A 288 4.36 -14.12 -31.34
CA ASN A 288 4.25 -12.73 -30.91
C ASN A 288 2.80 -12.36 -30.60
N ILE A 289 2.62 -11.50 -29.60
CA ILE A 289 1.36 -10.83 -29.29
C ILE A 289 1.40 -9.45 -29.96
N GLY A 290 0.54 -9.26 -30.95
CA GLY A 290 0.46 -8.05 -31.74
C GLY A 290 -0.03 -6.84 -30.94
N GLU A 291 0.29 -5.65 -31.45
CA GLU A 291 0.07 -4.35 -30.81
C GLU A 291 -1.40 -4.00 -30.58
N HIS A 292 -2.30 -4.60 -31.35
CA HIS A 292 -3.76 -4.41 -31.21
C HIS A 292 -4.40 -5.29 -30.12
N SER A 293 -3.59 -6.06 -29.38
CA SER A 293 -4.04 -6.83 -28.23
C SER A 293 -4.39 -5.91 -27.07
N VAL A 294 -5.54 -6.17 -26.45
CA VAL A 294 -6.20 -5.25 -25.52
C VAL A 294 -6.80 -6.00 -24.35
N LEU A 295 -6.71 -5.40 -23.16
CA LEU A 295 -7.51 -5.76 -22.00
C LEU A 295 -8.61 -4.71 -21.80
N ARG A 296 -9.87 -5.14 -21.91
CA ARG A 296 -11.06 -4.31 -21.63
C ARG A 296 -11.54 -4.62 -20.23
N VAL A 297 -11.53 -3.63 -19.35
CA VAL A 297 -11.97 -3.76 -17.97
C VAL A 297 -13.33 -3.09 -17.84
N ASN A 298 -14.33 -3.87 -17.42
CA ASN A 298 -15.70 -3.42 -17.25
C ASN A 298 -16.07 -3.49 -15.78
N ASP A 299 -16.13 -2.33 -15.14
CA ASP A 299 -16.72 -2.19 -13.81
C ASP A 299 -18.19 -1.79 -13.91
N ASN A 300 -19.09 -2.75 -13.67
CA ASN A 300 -20.54 -2.53 -13.76
C ASN A 300 -21.12 -1.90 -12.48
N ALA A 301 -20.34 -1.89 -11.39
CA ALA A 301 -20.80 -1.40 -10.09
C ALA A 301 -19.59 -0.91 -9.26
N PRO A 302 -19.12 0.33 -9.49
CA PRO A 302 -17.96 0.86 -8.80
C PRO A 302 -18.18 0.85 -7.29
N LEU A 303 -17.15 0.42 -6.57
CA LEU A 303 -17.20 0.39 -5.11
C LEU A 303 -17.11 1.81 -4.54
N PRO A 304 -17.80 2.10 -3.42
CA PRO A 304 -17.67 3.39 -2.78
C PRO A 304 -16.24 3.61 -2.31
N ARG A 305 -15.77 4.87 -2.28
CA ARG A 305 -14.41 5.20 -1.78
C ARG A 305 -14.17 4.75 -0.33
N SER A 306 -15.23 4.51 0.45
CA SER A 306 -15.14 3.95 1.80
C SER A 306 -14.98 2.42 1.85
N ASP A 307 -14.95 1.73 0.71
CA ASP A 307 -14.70 0.30 0.67
C ASP A 307 -13.19 0.01 0.81
N LEU A 308 -12.86 -0.91 1.71
CA LEU A 308 -11.48 -1.31 1.98
C LEU A 308 -10.84 -2.08 0.81
N THR A 309 -11.62 -2.58 -0.15
CA THR A 309 -11.12 -3.13 -1.42
C THR A 309 -10.39 -2.04 -2.21
N VAL A 310 -10.98 -0.84 -2.29
CA VAL A 310 -10.39 0.31 -2.99
C VAL A 310 -9.13 0.78 -2.25
N PHE A 311 -9.17 0.82 -0.91
CA PHE A 311 -7.96 1.08 -0.12
C PHE A 311 -6.85 0.06 -0.41
N ALA A 312 -7.19 -1.23 -0.43
CA ALA A 312 -6.24 -2.30 -0.69
C ALA A 312 -5.58 -2.15 -2.06
N ALA A 313 -6.38 -1.86 -3.10
CA ALA A 313 -5.95 -1.74 -4.49
C ALA A 313 -5.04 -0.53 -4.74
N ASN A 314 -5.46 0.66 -4.28
CA ASN A 314 -4.86 1.92 -4.72
C ASN A 314 -4.68 2.99 -3.62
N GLY A 315 -4.95 2.66 -2.36
CA GLY A 315 -4.91 3.59 -1.22
C GLY A 315 -6.23 4.33 -0.98
N GLY A 316 -7.22 4.17 -1.86
CA GLY A 316 -8.56 4.74 -1.76
C GLY A 316 -8.54 6.27 -1.60
N PRO A 317 -9.38 6.84 -0.72
CA PRO A 317 -9.46 8.29 -0.54
C PRO A 317 -8.17 8.86 0.05
N PHE A 318 -7.26 8.02 0.57
CA PHE A 318 -6.01 8.45 1.19
C PHE A 318 -4.85 8.57 0.21
N ALA A 319 -5.06 8.27 -1.08
CA ALA A 319 -4.04 8.47 -2.10
C ALA A 319 -3.67 9.95 -2.30
N ASN A 320 -4.56 10.88 -1.95
CA ASN A 320 -4.37 12.32 -2.16
C ASN A 320 -4.87 13.14 -0.95
N ASN A 321 -4.15 14.22 -0.63
CA ASN A 321 -4.46 15.14 0.47
C ASN A 321 -4.77 14.40 1.78
N THR A 322 -3.76 13.74 2.34
CA THR A 322 -3.90 12.84 3.49
C THR A 322 -3.00 13.26 4.63
N SER A 323 -3.52 13.22 5.85
CA SER A 323 -2.74 13.20 7.08
C SER A 323 -2.74 11.79 7.68
N ILE A 324 -1.57 11.27 7.99
CA ILE A 324 -1.36 9.98 8.64
C ILE A 324 -1.08 10.23 10.11
N VAL A 325 -1.97 9.73 10.98
CA VAL A 325 -1.81 9.84 12.44
C VAL A 325 -1.30 8.51 12.98
N MET A 326 -0.08 8.51 13.49
CA MET A 326 0.55 7.32 14.08
C MET A 326 0.36 7.33 15.60
N THR A 327 -0.50 6.45 16.11
CA THR A 327 -0.82 6.40 17.56
C THR A 327 0.15 5.53 18.36
N ALA A 328 1.00 4.75 17.68
CA ALA A 328 1.98 3.87 18.30
C ALA A 328 3.03 4.65 19.10
N LYS A 329 3.23 4.25 20.37
CA LYS A 329 4.25 4.84 21.26
C LYS A 329 5.39 3.88 21.62
N SER A 330 5.12 2.56 21.65
CA SER A 330 6.16 1.55 21.89
C SER A 330 7.01 1.32 20.64
N ALA A 331 8.29 0.99 20.81
CA ALA A 331 9.18 0.67 19.68
C ALA A 331 8.62 -0.46 18.79
N LYS A 332 8.03 -1.48 19.42
CA LYS A 332 7.40 -2.62 18.74
C LYS A 332 6.22 -2.19 17.87
N ASP A 333 5.35 -1.32 18.37
CA ASP A 333 4.18 -0.85 17.62
C ASP A 333 4.56 0.17 16.56
N ILE A 334 5.57 1.00 16.80
CA ILE A 334 6.14 1.89 15.78
C ILE A 334 6.67 1.05 14.63
N SER A 335 7.51 0.04 14.90
CA SER A 335 7.98 -0.92 13.90
C SER A 335 6.84 -1.59 13.13
N ALA A 336 5.74 -1.93 13.81
CA ALA A 336 4.56 -2.47 13.16
C ALA A 336 3.88 -1.45 12.24
N SER A 337 3.66 -0.21 12.67
CA SER A 337 3.10 0.84 11.83
C SER A 337 3.97 1.13 10.60
N LEU A 338 5.31 1.13 10.77
CA LEU A 338 6.25 1.25 9.65
C LEU A 338 6.12 0.09 8.67
N LYS A 339 6.00 -1.15 9.19
CA LYS A 339 5.76 -2.34 8.36
C LYS A 339 4.46 -2.23 7.58
N PHE A 340 3.39 -1.71 8.19
CA PHE A 340 2.11 -1.50 7.51
C PHE A 340 2.25 -0.50 6.36
N LEU A 341 2.83 0.67 6.61
CA LEU A 341 3.03 1.71 5.60
C LEU A 341 3.93 1.24 4.46
N ALA A 342 5.02 0.54 4.80
CA ALA A 342 5.93 -0.06 3.85
C ALA A 342 5.25 -1.13 2.98
N TYR A 343 4.39 -1.98 3.57
CA TYR A 343 3.59 -2.93 2.81
C TYR A 343 2.57 -2.25 1.90
N ALA A 344 1.90 -1.20 2.39
CA ALA A 344 0.93 -0.42 1.63
C ALA A 344 1.58 0.26 0.41
N ALA A 345 2.76 0.87 0.61
CA ALA A 345 3.55 1.44 -0.49
C ALA A 345 3.92 0.38 -1.54
N ARG A 346 4.24 -0.86 -1.14
CA ARG A 346 4.46 -1.94 -2.12
C ARG A 346 3.24 -2.29 -2.96
N GLN A 347 2.03 -2.08 -2.44
CA GLN A 347 0.81 -2.41 -3.18
C GLN A 347 0.45 -1.35 -4.22
N PHE A 348 0.51 -0.07 -3.83
CA PHE A 348 0.00 1.03 -4.65
C PHE A 348 1.02 2.16 -4.89
N GLY A 349 2.31 1.89 -4.69
CA GLY A 349 3.41 2.81 -4.95
C GLY A 349 3.54 3.94 -3.91
N PRO A 350 4.23 5.05 -4.25
CA PRO A 350 4.56 6.13 -3.32
C PRO A 350 3.39 7.08 -3.03
N ARG A 351 2.13 6.64 -3.12
CA ARG A 351 0.95 7.51 -2.96
C ARG A 351 0.84 8.16 -1.58
N LEU A 352 1.46 7.58 -0.56
CA LEU A 352 1.51 8.15 0.79
C LEU A 352 2.79 8.97 1.07
N ALA A 353 3.70 9.10 0.09
CA ALA A 353 4.94 9.85 0.27
C ALA A 353 4.69 11.35 0.55
N ASN A 354 3.65 11.93 -0.07
CA ASN A 354 3.29 13.34 0.13
C ASN A 354 2.30 13.58 1.26
N ALA A 355 1.98 12.55 2.07
CA ALA A 355 1.12 12.73 3.22
C ALA A 355 1.78 13.59 4.31
N ASN A 356 0.94 14.24 5.13
CA ASN A 356 1.39 14.87 6.37
C ASN A 356 1.40 13.82 7.48
N TYR A 357 2.47 13.72 8.26
CA TYR A 357 2.56 12.73 9.34
C TYR A 357 2.47 13.43 10.69
N ALA A 358 1.65 12.88 11.58
CA ALA A 358 1.43 13.42 12.91
C ALA A 358 1.40 12.31 13.97
N ASP A 359 1.80 12.67 15.19
CA ASP A 359 1.77 11.77 16.36
C ASP A 359 0.46 11.89 17.18
N SER A 360 -0.39 12.87 16.83
CA SER A 360 -1.68 13.16 17.46
C SER A 360 -2.66 13.83 16.48
N PHE A 361 -3.93 13.94 16.89
CA PHE A 361 -5.01 14.58 16.11
C PHE A 361 -5.03 16.11 16.23
N ASP A 362 -4.23 16.69 17.14
CA ASP A 362 -4.32 18.12 17.47
C ASP A 362 -3.61 19.01 16.44
N ASN A 363 -2.88 18.41 15.50
CA ASN A 363 -2.21 19.13 14.44
C ASN A 363 -3.23 19.75 13.46
N ALA A 364 -3.11 21.05 13.19
CA ALA A 364 -4.02 21.82 12.34
C ALA A 364 -4.23 21.18 10.95
N HIS A 365 -3.19 20.60 10.36
CA HIS A 365 -3.24 19.97 9.03
C HIS A 365 -4.09 18.68 8.99
N VAL A 366 -4.29 18.02 10.13
CA VAL A 366 -5.10 16.80 10.22
C VAL A 366 -6.57 17.11 9.97
N LYS A 367 -7.04 18.31 10.31
CA LYS A 367 -8.47 18.64 10.27
C LYS A 367 -9.00 18.89 8.86
N THR A 368 -8.17 19.29 7.91
CA THR A 368 -8.56 19.71 6.55
C THR A 368 -8.36 18.64 5.46
N SER A 369 -7.76 17.51 5.82
CA SER A 369 -7.35 16.43 4.90
C SER A 369 -8.12 15.13 5.16
N ASN A 370 -7.92 14.12 4.31
CA ASN A 370 -8.31 12.75 4.65
C ASN A 370 -7.40 12.24 5.78
N ILE A 371 -7.93 11.52 6.76
CA ILE A 371 -7.14 11.11 7.92
C ILE A 371 -6.97 9.59 7.90
N LEU A 372 -5.73 9.11 7.91
CA LEU A 372 -5.43 7.68 8.05
C LEU A 372 -4.73 7.44 9.40
N VAL A 373 -5.43 6.76 10.31
CA VAL A 373 -4.96 6.47 11.66
C VAL A 373 -4.36 5.07 11.69
N ILE A 374 -3.10 4.94 12.12
CA ILE A 374 -2.38 3.67 12.15
C ILE A 374 -1.71 3.49 13.51
N GLY A 375 -2.14 2.49 14.26
CA GLY A 375 -1.55 2.16 15.56
C GLY A 375 -2.57 1.59 16.54
N PRO A 376 -2.12 1.20 17.75
CA PRO A 376 -3.03 0.72 18.78
C PRO A 376 -3.96 1.85 19.27
N HIS A 377 -5.12 1.48 19.81
CA HIS A 377 -6.01 2.39 20.53
C HIS A 377 -6.44 3.66 19.79
N ALA A 378 -6.62 3.61 18.47
CA ALA A 378 -7.02 4.79 17.69
C ALA A 378 -8.27 5.52 18.25
N PHE A 379 -9.22 4.77 18.82
CA PHE A 379 -10.49 5.29 19.34
C PHE A 379 -10.43 5.80 20.79
N THR A 380 -9.25 6.00 21.39
CA THR A 380 -9.13 6.78 22.64
C THR A 380 -9.44 8.25 22.42
N ASN A 381 -9.28 8.75 21.18
CA ASN A 381 -9.75 10.08 20.81
C ASN A 381 -11.29 10.12 20.85
N LYS A 382 -11.84 10.96 21.75
CA LYS A 382 -13.29 11.09 21.98
C LYS A 382 -14.04 11.49 20.70
N THR A 383 -13.51 12.42 19.92
CA THR A 383 -14.14 12.89 18.67
C THR A 383 -14.23 11.77 17.63
N LEU A 384 -13.15 11.01 17.46
CA LEU A 384 -13.15 9.84 16.56
C LEU A 384 -14.13 8.76 17.03
N SER A 385 -14.14 8.45 18.33
CA SER A 385 -15.04 7.47 18.92
C SER A 385 -16.51 7.88 18.77
N MET A 386 -16.85 9.15 18.98
CA MET A 386 -18.21 9.65 18.80
C MET A 386 -18.65 9.59 17.33
N ALA A 387 -17.78 9.98 16.40
CA ALA A 387 -18.06 9.99 14.96
C ALA A 387 -18.07 8.61 14.30
N ALA A 388 -17.49 7.60 14.96
CA ALA A 388 -17.45 6.24 14.43
C ALA A 388 -18.88 5.68 14.19
N PRO A 389 -19.16 5.10 13.00
CA PRO A 389 -20.41 4.41 12.72
C PRO A 389 -20.72 3.32 13.74
N ARG A 390 -22.01 2.99 13.91
CA ARG A 390 -22.45 1.92 14.84
C ARG A 390 -21.77 0.57 14.53
N THR A 391 -21.59 0.26 13.25
CA THR A 391 -20.83 -0.91 12.78
C THR A 391 -19.40 -0.94 13.32
N VAL A 392 -18.70 0.19 13.29
CA VAL A 392 -17.34 0.31 13.85
C VAL A 392 -17.35 0.15 15.38
N LYS A 393 -18.33 0.75 16.07
CA LYS A 393 -18.49 0.63 17.53
C LYS A 393 -18.77 -0.82 17.97
N THR A 394 -19.72 -1.49 17.32
CA THR A 394 -19.98 -2.94 17.51
C THR A 394 -18.72 -3.74 17.25
N ALA A 395 -18.02 -3.44 16.15
CA ALA A 395 -16.79 -4.13 15.81
C ALA A 395 -15.77 -3.95 16.93
N LEU A 396 -15.53 -2.74 17.45
CA LEU A 396 -14.60 -2.47 18.55
C LEU A 396 -14.95 -3.22 19.84
N ALA A 397 -16.24 -3.29 20.19
CA ALA A 397 -16.72 -3.98 21.38
C ALA A 397 -16.42 -5.50 21.38
N GLY A 398 -16.03 -6.07 20.24
CA GLY A 398 -15.56 -7.45 20.15
C GLY A 398 -16.63 -8.48 20.48
N GLN A 399 -17.91 -8.14 20.30
CA GLN A 399 -19.01 -9.05 20.59
C GLN A 399 -18.81 -10.36 19.84
N ALA A 400 -18.71 -11.42 20.63
CA ALA A 400 -18.58 -12.78 20.16
C ALA A 400 -19.88 -13.21 19.52
N VAL A 401 -19.89 -13.33 18.20
CA VAL A 401 -20.97 -14.04 17.52
C VAL A 401 -20.80 -15.54 17.78
N ASN A 402 -21.59 -16.10 18.70
CA ASN A 402 -21.75 -17.55 18.87
C ASN A 402 -22.90 -18.01 17.97
N MET A 403 -22.69 -18.88 16.98
CA MET A 403 -23.80 -19.62 16.33
C MET A 403 -23.37 -20.99 15.78
N ASN A 404 -24.31 -21.95 15.93
CA ASN A 404 -24.33 -23.28 15.33
C ASN A 404 -24.49 -23.19 13.79
N ILE A 405 -23.80 -24.09 13.09
CA ILE A 405 -23.64 -24.11 11.63
C ILE A 405 -24.79 -24.88 10.99
N GLY A 406 -25.65 -24.19 10.26
CA GLY A 406 -26.69 -24.79 9.43
C GLY A 406 -27.18 -23.79 8.40
N ALA A 407 -26.78 -24.02 7.14
CA ALA A 407 -27.21 -23.38 5.90
C ALA A 407 -26.99 -21.85 5.75
N VAL A 408 -26.20 -21.46 4.73
CA VAL A 408 -26.60 -20.54 3.63
C VAL A 408 -25.37 -20.15 2.79
N SER A 409 -25.59 -20.14 1.48
CA SER A 409 -24.66 -19.97 0.37
C SER A 409 -24.41 -18.48 0.01
N LYS A 410 -23.17 -18.19 -0.43
CA LYS A 410 -22.67 -16.96 -1.10
C LYS A 410 -22.48 -15.70 -0.22
N PRO A 411 -21.37 -14.94 -0.40
CA PRO A 411 -21.10 -13.72 0.36
C PRO A 411 -22.03 -12.58 -0.09
N GLN A 412 -23.15 -12.40 0.61
CA GLN A 412 -24.02 -11.23 0.42
C GLN A 412 -23.44 -10.02 1.17
N LYS A 413 -23.21 -8.92 0.46
CA LYS A 413 -22.95 -7.58 1.02
C LYS A 413 -24.19 -7.14 1.79
N GLN A 414 -24.17 -7.23 3.11
CA GLN A 414 -25.33 -6.87 3.93
C GLN A 414 -25.07 -5.55 4.66
N ALA A 415 -25.67 -4.49 4.12
CA ALA A 415 -25.93 -3.26 4.85
C ALA A 415 -27.16 -3.51 5.74
N SER A 416 -26.99 -4.10 6.91
CA SER A 416 -28.09 -4.29 7.85
C SER A 416 -28.24 -3.07 8.75
N LEU A 417 -29.49 -2.67 9.03
CA LEU A 417 -29.85 -1.62 9.98
C LEU A 417 -29.40 -1.95 11.42
N SER A 418 -29.12 -3.22 11.72
CA SER A 418 -28.46 -3.66 12.95
C SER A 418 -27.04 -4.16 12.66
N SER A 419 -26.04 -3.44 13.19
CA SER A 419 -24.61 -3.74 13.03
C SER A 419 -24.26 -5.15 13.53
N ASP A 420 -24.86 -5.59 14.63
CA ASP A 420 -24.62 -6.92 15.20
C ASP A 420 -25.12 -8.02 14.25
N LEU A 421 -26.28 -7.82 13.61
CA LEU A 421 -26.82 -8.77 12.63
C LEU A 421 -25.96 -8.81 11.36
N ALA A 422 -25.39 -7.68 10.93
CA ALA A 422 -24.47 -7.64 9.79
C ALA A 422 -23.19 -8.46 10.06
N PHE A 423 -22.58 -8.31 11.24
CA PHE A 423 -21.43 -9.15 11.63
C PHE A 423 -21.84 -10.61 11.82
N ARG A 424 -23.05 -10.87 12.34
CA ARG A 424 -23.57 -12.24 12.51
C ARG A 424 -23.73 -12.96 11.18
N LEU A 425 -24.30 -12.31 10.18
CA LEU A 425 -24.49 -12.90 8.87
C LEU A 425 -23.19 -12.97 8.07
N ALA A 426 -22.29 -11.98 8.18
CA ALA A 426 -20.95 -12.06 7.60
C ALA A 426 -20.12 -13.22 8.19
N ALA A 427 -20.29 -13.51 9.48
CA ALA A 427 -19.69 -14.69 10.10
C ALA A 427 -20.29 -16.02 9.60
N ARG A 428 -21.56 -16.04 9.13
CA ARG A 428 -22.19 -17.24 8.55
C ARG A 428 -21.68 -17.59 7.16
N THR A 429 -21.29 -16.61 6.36
CA THR A 429 -20.76 -16.82 4.99
C THR A 429 -19.28 -17.21 4.99
N SER A 430 -18.57 -17.02 6.12
CA SER A 430 -17.24 -17.58 6.34
C SER A 430 -17.36 -19.09 6.55
N THR A 431 -16.63 -19.88 5.76
CA THR A 431 -16.63 -21.36 5.80
C THR A 431 -16.08 -21.96 7.11
N ARG A 432 -15.72 -21.12 8.08
CA ARG A 432 -15.30 -21.50 9.43
C ARG A 432 -16.09 -20.68 10.44
N THR A 433 -16.57 -21.32 11.51
CA THR A 433 -17.09 -20.68 12.73
C THR A 433 -15.98 -19.89 13.41
N VAL A 434 -15.71 -18.69 12.92
CA VAL A 434 -14.60 -17.89 13.43
C VAL A 434 -15.09 -16.89 14.46
N ARG A 435 -14.70 -17.11 15.72
CA ARG A 435 -14.81 -16.13 16.79
C ARG A 435 -13.54 -15.27 16.87
N ILE A 436 -13.58 -14.04 16.36
CA ILE A 436 -12.46 -13.09 16.47
C ILE A 436 -12.56 -12.32 17.80
N ARG A 437 -12.07 -12.92 18.89
CA ARG A 437 -12.01 -12.28 20.22
C ARG A 437 -10.92 -11.19 20.31
N SER A 438 -9.77 -11.46 19.69
CA SER A 438 -8.60 -10.59 19.68
C SER A 438 -8.07 -10.45 18.26
N GLY A 439 -7.66 -9.25 17.88
CA GLY A 439 -7.21 -8.99 16.51
C GLY A 439 -7.23 -7.52 16.14
N GLY A 440 -7.04 -7.26 14.86
CA GLY A 440 -7.11 -5.93 14.28
C GLY A 440 -8.49 -5.56 13.78
N LEU A 441 -8.68 -4.25 13.62
CA LEU A 441 -9.85 -3.60 13.05
C LEU A 441 -9.38 -2.59 12.01
N ALA A 442 -10.05 -2.60 10.86
CA ALA A 442 -9.89 -1.64 9.79
C ALA A 442 -11.25 -1.04 9.48
N SER A 443 -11.32 0.25 9.24
CA SER A 443 -12.54 0.88 8.75
C SER A 443 -12.25 2.15 7.98
N VAL A 444 -13.09 2.46 6.99
CA VAL A 444 -13.11 3.76 6.31
C VAL A 444 -14.52 4.34 6.39
N PHE A 445 -14.64 5.56 6.89
CA PHE A 445 -15.92 6.25 7.04
C PHE A 445 -15.77 7.76 6.85
N ALA A 446 -16.88 8.49 6.77
CA ALA A 446 -16.86 9.94 6.57
C ALA A 446 -16.23 10.67 7.77
N SER A 447 -15.43 11.70 7.49
CA SER A 447 -14.77 12.51 8.53
C SER A 447 -15.77 13.45 9.20
N PRO A 448 -15.79 13.53 10.55
CA PRO A 448 -16.53 14.54 11.29
C PRO A 448 -15.84 15.92 11.25
N PHE A 449 -14.57 15.99 10.84
CA PHE A 449 -13.79 17.23 10.91
C PHE A 449 -13.98 18.11 9.69
N THR A 450 -14.14 17.51 8.50
CA THR A 450 -14.34 18.22 7.24
C THR A 450 -15.26 17.44 6.32
N LYS A 451 -16.28 18.13 5.79
CA LYS A 451 -17.26 17.56 4.83
C LYS A 451 -16.54 17.04 3.58
N GLY A 452 -16.94 15.85 3.11
CA GLY A 452 -16.38 15.21 1.91
C GLY A 452 -15.01 14.56 2.10
N ARG A 453 -14.46 14.57 3.31
CA ARG A 453 -13.23 13.82 3.66
C ARG A 453 -13.54 12.50 4.33
N TYR A 454 -12.57 11.60 4.33
CA TYR A 454 -12.68 10.28 4.93
C TYR A 454 -11.70 10.11 6.10
N ILE A 455 -12.09 9.28 7.05
CA ILE A 455 -11.19 8.73 8.07
C ILE A 455 -11.05 7.23 7.85
N GLY A 456 -9.80 6.79 7.76
CA GLY A 456 -9.38 5.41 7.75
C GLY A 456 -8.74 5.09 9.08
N VAL A 457 -9.06 3.94 9.67
CA VAL A 457 -8.46 3.51 10.94
C VAL A 457 -7.98 2.09 10.79
N PHE A 458 -6.70 1.83 11.11
CA PHE A 458 -6.11 0.50 11.25
C PHE A 458 -5.57 0.36 12.68
N THR A 459 -6.33 -0.33 13.52
CA THR A 459 -6.10 -0.36 14.97
C THR A 459 -6.31 -1.73 15.58
N THR A 460 -5.99 -1.85 16.86
CA THR A 460 -6.42 -2.95 17.74
C THR A 460 -7.15 -2.37 18.95
N ASN A 461 -7.94 -3.21 19.63
CA ASN A 461 -8.57 -2.88 20.90
C ASN A 461 -7.65 -3.11 22.12
N THR A 462 -6.54 -3.83 21.93
CA THR A 462 -5.57 -4.19 22.98
C THR A 462 -4.17 -3.69 22.61
N SER A 463 -3.46 -3.09 23.57
CA SER A 463 -2.11 -2.53 23.36
C SER A 463 -1.10 -3.58 22.93
N THR A 464 -1.23 -4.81 23.42
CA THR A 464 -0.26 -5.90 23.19
C THR A 464 -0.44 -6.62 21.85
N GLY A 465 -1.54 -6.35 21.12
CA GLY A 465 -1.93 -7.09 19.93
C GLY A 465 -1.57 -6.45 18.58
N PHE A 466 -1.21 -5.16 18.54
CA PHE A 466 -1.09 -4.41 17.28
C PHE A 466 -0.05 -4.97 16.32
N ALA A 467 1.18 -5.23 16.79
CA ALA A 467 2.22 -5.81 15.95
C ALA A 467 1.83 -7.16 15.33
N ASN A 468 1.13 -8.01 16.09
CA ASN A 468 0.64 -9.30 15.59
C ASN A 468 -0.49 -9.13 14.57
N ALA A 469 -1.40 -8.18 14.82
CA ALA A 469 -2.46 -7.83 13.87
C ALA A 469 -1.87 -7.31 12.55
N VAL A 470 -0.88 -6.41 12.61
CA VAL A 470 -0.20 -5.92 11.40
C VAL A 470 0.51 -7.06 10.66
N LYS A 471 1.19 -7.96 11.37
CA LYS A 471 1.82 -9.14 10.76
C LYS A 471 0.80 -10.01 10.00
N ALA A 472 -0.44 -10.09 10.47
CA ALA A 472 -1.50 -10.82 9.79
C ALA A 472 -2.05 -10.07 8.57
N ILE A 473 -2.39 -8.78 8.69
CA ILE A 473 -3.01 -8.00 7.59
C ILE A 473 -2.05 -7.74 6.43
N THR A 474 -0.74 -7.66 6.70
CA THR A 474 0.31 -7.52 5.67
C THR A 474 0.63 -8.83 4.95
N ARG A 475 -0.19 -9.87 5.10
CA ARG A 475 -0.14 -11.07 4.26
C ARG A 475 -1.03 -10.85 3.03
N PRO A 476 -0.60 -11.23 1.81
CA PRO A 476 -1.41 -11.08 0.61
C PRO A 476 -2.79 -11.72 0.70
N SER A 477 -2.92 -12.83 1.45
CA SER A 477 -4.21 -13.50 1.67
C SER A 477 -5.19 -12.69 2.50
N HIS A 478 -4.74 -11.89 3.47
CA HIS A 478 -5.63 -11.04 4.26
C HIS A 478 -5.88 -9.72 3.53
N TRP A 479 -4.82 -9.09 3.00
CA TRP A 479 -4.92 -7.82 2.28
C TRP A 479 -5.92 -7.88 1.13
N ASN A 480 -5.85 -8.93 0.30
CA ASN A 480 -6.74 -9.08 -0.86
C ASN A 480 -8.16 -9.53 -0.52
N THR A 481 -8.46 -9.83 0.75
CA THR A 481 -9.81 -10.17 1.23
C THR A 481 -10.49 -9.02 1.96
N MET A 482 -9.79 -7.90 2.16
CA MET A 482 -10.39 -6.70 2.74
C MET A 482 -11.48 -6.19 1.81
N SER A 483 -12.70 -6.07 2.33
CA SER A 483 -13.85 -5.59 1.56
C SER A 483 -14.85 -4.90 2.47
N GLY A 484 -15.64 -3.98 1.91
CA GLY A 484 -16.64 -3.22 2.65
C GLY A 484 -16.03 -2.13 3.54
N GLY A 485 -16.87 -1.48 4.34
CA GLY A 485 -16.48 -0.32 5.17
C GLY A 485 -15.82 -0.65 6.51
N VAL A 486 -15.95 -1.89 7.01
CA VAL A 486 -15.35 -2.35 8.28
C VAL A 486 -14.86 -3.79 8.16
N VAL A 487 -13.64 -4.03 8.59
CA VAL A 487 -13.01 -5.36 8.61
C VAL A 487 -12.43 -5.65 9.99
N ARG A 488 -12.71 -6.83 10.54
CA ARG A 488 -11.99 -7.40 11.70
C ARG A 488 -11.18 -8.59 11.26
N TRP A 489 -9.97 -8.73 11.79
CA TRP A 489 -9.13 -9.88 11.47
C TRP A 489 -8.31 -10.35 12.68
N ASN A 490 -7.88 -11.59 12.66
CA ASN A 490 -6.82 -12.11 13.52
C ASN A 490 -5.73 -12.76 12.65
N THR A 491 -4.96 -13.68 13.20
CA THR A 491 -3.88 -14.38 12.49
C THR A 491 -4.35 -15.37 11.42
N SER A 492 -5.60 -15.83 11.50
CA SER A 492 -6.12 -16.94 10.68
C SER A 492 -7.38 -16.61 9.88
N SER A 493 -8.01 -15.47 10.14
CA SER A 493 -9.35 -15.18 9.66
C SER A 493 -9.63 -13.68 9.56
N LEU A 494 -10.55 -13.33 8.67
CA LEU A 494 -10.97 -11.97 8.38
C LEU A 494 -12.48 -11.94 8.15
N ILE A 495 -13.17 -10.98 8.75
CA ILE A 495 -14.62 -10.77 8.64
C ILE A 495 -14.85 -9.32 8.18
N SER A 496 -15.65 -9.16 7.14
CA SER A 496 -15.92 -7.90 6.44
C SER A 496 -17.40 -7.53 6.56
N THR A 497 -17.70 -6.24 6.74
CA THR A 497 -19.08 -5.71 6.72
C THR A 497 -19.11 -4.32 6.08
N GLN A 498 -20.28 -3.90 5.60
CA GLN A 498 -20.47 -2.56 5.06
C GLN A 498 -20.91 -1.59 6.15
N ASN A 499 -20.41 -0.34 6.10
CA ASN A 499 -20.97 0.73 6.92
C ASN A 499 -22.39 1.03 6.46
N ALA A 500 -23.36 1.07 7.38
CA ALA A 500 -24.68 1.60 7.07
C ALA A 500 -24.49 3.06 6.62
N LEU A 501 -24.74 3.34 5.34
CA LEU A 501 -24.66 4.69 4.79
C LEU A 501 -25.67 5.55 5.54
N THR A 502 -25.17 6.49 6.34
CA THR A 502 -26.03 7.54 6.88
C THR A 502 -26.27 8.48 5.71
N VAL A 503 -27.45 8.40 5.10
CA VAL A 503 -27.86 9.35 4.06
C VAL A 503 -27.84 10.75 4.68
N THR A 504 -26.81 11.53 4.35
CA THR A 504 -26.75 12.95 4.68
C THR A 504 -27.84 13.65 3.88
N GLY A 505 -28.98 13.92 4.52
CA GLY A 505 -30.11 14.62 3.90
C GLY A 505 -31.47 14.38 4.56
N ALA A 506 -31.64 13.33 5.36
CA ALA A 506 -32.88 13.18 6.13
C ALA A 506 -32.83 14.08 7.38
N PRO A 507 -33.78 15.01 7.58
CA PRO A 507 -33.83 15.79 8.82
C PRO A 507 -33.96 14.82 10.00
N VAL A 508 -33.00 14.88 10.91
CA VAL A 508 -33.13 14.22 12.21
C VAL A 508 -34.28 14.93 12.92
N LYS A 509 -35.49 14.35 12.84
CA LYS A 509 -36.55 14.66 13.80
C LYS A 509 -35.99 14.22 15.16
N VAL A 510 -35.45 15.18 15.90
CA VAL A 510 -35.17 15.03 17.32
C VAL A 510 -36.53 14.80 17.98
N ARG A 511 -36.89 13.53 18.15
CA ARG A 511 -38.02 13.15 18.98
C ARG A 511 -37.62 13.60 20.39
N LYS A 512 -38.21 14.71 20.87
CA LYS A 512 -38.13 15.10 22.27
C LYS A 512 -38.56 13.87 23.07
N LYS A 513 -37.61 13.23 23.76
CA LYS A 513 -37.92 12.15 24.69
C LYS A 513 -38.68 12.80 25.85
N THR A 514 -39.98 12.58 25.89
CA THR A 514 -40.78 12.70 27.11
C THR A 514 -40.18 11.75 28.15
N VAL A 515 -40.15 12.21 29.40
CA VAL A 515 -39.45 11.63 30.57
C VAL A 515 -39.98 10.23 30.99
N SER A 516 -40.86 9.62 30.20
CA SER A 516 -41.52 8.34 30.51
C SER A 516 -40.75 7.08 30.10
N ASP A 517 -39.67 7.18 29.30
CA ASP A 517 -38.92 6.01 28.81
C ASP A 517 -37.57 5.83 29.52
N SER A 518 -37.57 5.91 30.85
CA SER A 518 -36.41 5.52 31.66
C SER A 518 -36.42 4.00 31.91
N PRO A 519 -35.38 3.24 31.50
CA PRO A 519 -35.26 1.80 31.75
C PRO A 519 -35.13 1.44 33.23
N LEU A 520 -35.05 2.44 34.11
CA LEU A 520 -35.05 2.30 35.56
C LEU A 520 -36.48 2.10 36.11
N ILE A 521 -37.49 2.74 35.52
CA ILE A 521 -38.91 2.59 35.92
C ILE A 521 -39.45 1.23 35.45
N ALA A 522 -39.10 0.82 34.23
CA ALA A 522 -39.46 -0.51 33.71
C ALA A 522 -38.81 -1.66 34.51
N LYS A 523 -37.63 -1.44 35.09
CA LYS A 523 -36.99 -2.42 36.00
C LYS A 523 -37.68 -2.49 37.36
N LEU A 524 -38.17 -1.36 37.88
CA LEU A 524 -38.92 -1.32 39.15
C LEU A 524 -40.31 -1.95 39.01
N GLN A 525 -41.02 -1.72 37.90
CA GLN A 525 -42.31 -2.38 37.64
C GLN A 525 -42.18 -3.90 37.45
N ASN A 526 -41.15 -4.36 36.74
CA ASN A 526 -40.93 -5.80 36.54
C ASN A 526 -40.42 -6.53 37.81
N ALA A 527 -39.73 -5.82 38.71
CA ALA A 527 -39.37 -6.36 40.01
C ALA A 527 -40.60 -6.56 40.91
N TRP A 528 -41.57 -5.66 40.83
CA TRP A 528 -42.78 -5.69 41.65
C TRP A 528 -43.78 -6.77 41.20
N THR A 529 -43.94 -6.98 39.88
CA THR A 529 -44.77 -8.06 39.32
C THR A 529 -44.16 -9.45 39.52
N GLY A 530 -42.82 -9.55 39.57
CA GLY A 530 -42.11 -10.80 39.89
C GLY A 530 -42.30 -11.29 41.32
N THR A 531 -42.56 -10.39 42.26
CA THR A 531 -42.87 -10.73 43.67
C THR A 531 -44.30 -11.17 43.90
N GLN A 532 -45.28 -10.67 43.12
CA GLN A 532 -46.67 -11.13 43.23
C GLN A 532 -46.86 -12.57 42.69
N ASN A 533 -46.17 -12.92 41.61
CA ASN A 533 -46.29 -14.26 41.01
C ASN A 533 -45.59 -15.37 41.82
N LYS A 534 -44.70 -15.02 42.76
CA LYS A 534 -44.08 -15.98 43.69
C LYS A 534 -44.95 -16.29 44.90
N PHE A 535 -45.91 -15.43 45.26
CA PHE A 535 -46.88 -15.71 46.32
C PHE A 535 -48.02 -16.61 45.84
N ALA A 536 -48.40 -16.54 44.56
CA ALA A 536 -49.43 -17.41 43.98
C ALA A 536 -49.00 -18.88 43.83
N ALA A 537 -47.70 -19.15 43.72
CA ALA A 537 -47.17 -20.52 43.55
C ALA A 537 -46.96 -21.29 44.88
N LEU A 538 -47.33 -20.70 46.03
CA LEU A 538 -47.22 -21.32 47.36
C LEU A 538 -48.47 -22.12 47.77
N PHE A 539 -49.54 -22.11 46.97
CA PHE A 539 -50.82 -22.75 47.28
C PHE A 539 -51.36 -23.66 46.17
N GLU A 540 -50.55 -24.53 45.56
CA GLU A 540 -51.10 -25.67 44.79
C GLU A 540 -50.31 -26.96 45.06
N ARG A 541 -51.01 -27.97 45.60
CA ARG A 541 -50.52 -29.32 45.91
C ARG A 541 -50.94 -30.32 44.84
N THR A 542 -49.95 -30.97 44.20
CA THR A 542 -49.94 -32.38 43.67
C THR A 542 -50.94 -32.82 42.56
N PRO A 543 -50.78 -33.99 41.87
CA PRO A 543 -49.72 -35.01 41.88
C PRO A 543 -49.16 -35.45 40.49
N LYS A 544 -48.19 -36.37 40.55
CA LYS A 544 -47.35 -36.99 39.51
C LYS A 544 -48.06 -38.02 38.60
N THR A 545 -47.57 -38.18 37.37
CA THR A 545 -47.60 -39.43 36.60
C THR A 545 -46.30 -39.64 35.80
N ARG A 546 -46.04 -40.90 35.43
CA ARG A 546 -44.74 -41.58 35.27
C ARG A 546 -44.69 -42.31 33.91
N LYS A 547 -43.46 -42.70 33.50
CA LYS A 547 -43.06 -43.69 32.45
C LYS A 547 -42.84 -43.10 31.03
N SER A 548 -41.94 -43.57 30.16
CA SER A 548 -41.06 -44.78 30.13
C SER A 548 -39.95 -44.60 29.08
N ALA A 549 -38.83 -45.30 29.26
CA ALA A 549 -37.70 -45.40 28.35
C ALA A 549 -37.84 -46.59 27.37
N GLN A 550 -37.20 -46.51 26.20
CA GLN A 550 -36.94 -47.65 25.33
C GLN A 550 -35.55 -47.56 24.67
N ARG A 551 -34.98 -48.74 24.44
CA ARG A 551 -33.57 -49.10 24.23
C ARG A 551 -33.51 -50.08 23.06
N THR A 552 -32.51 -49.96 22.16
CA THR A 552 -32.02 -51.02 21.24
C THR A 552 -30.81 -50.48 20.45
N VAL A 553 -29.86 -51.22 19.83
CA VAL A 553 -29.03 -52.43 20.07
C VAL A 553 -27.98 -52.42 18.93
N GLN A 554 -26.79 -53.01 19.14
CA GLN A 554 -25.69 -53.18 18.17
C GLN A 554 -25.93 -54.27 17.12
N THR A 555 -25.22 -54.18 15.98
CA THR A 555 -24.57 -55.33 15.31
C THR A 555 -23.43 -54.89 14.35
N THR A 556 -22.30 -55.61 14.42
CA THR A 556 -21.13 -55.67 13.51
C THR A 556 -21.34 -56.59 12.30
N PRO A 557 -20.44 -56.59 11.29
CA PRO A 557 -19.54 -57.75 11.10
C PRO A 557 -18.08 -57.45 10.65
N LYS A 558 -17.21 -58.49 10.82
CA LYS A 558 -15.77 -58.66 10.48
C LYS A 558 -15.56 -58.95 8.95
N GLU A 559 -14.39 -59.12 8.29
CA GLU A 559 -13.06 -59.69 8.64
C GLU A 559 -11.99 -59.57 7.47
N HIS A 560 -10.69 -59.72 7.81
CA HIS A 560 -9.43 -60.13 7.08
C HIS A 560 -9.01 -59.56 5.68
N THR A 561 -7.74 -59.26 5.32
CA THR A 561 -6.49 -60.09 5.37
C THR A 561 -5.19 -59.25 5.13
N LYS A 562 -4.04 -59.78 5.57
CA LYS A 562 -2.63 -59.28 5.51
C LYS A 562 -1.97 -59.35 4.11
N THR A 563 -0.99 -58.47 3.82
CA THR A 563 0.36 -58.87 3.30
C THR A 563 1.39 -57.73 3.40
N SER A 564 2.61 -58.08 3.80
CA SER A 564 3.82 -57.25 3.86
C SER A 564 4.81 -57.78 2.82
N ALA A 565 5.51 -56.91 2.09
CA ALA A 565 6.73 -57.26 1.37
C ALA A 565 7.64 -56.03 1.15
N SER A 566 8.93 -56.30 1.36
CA SER A 566 10.13 -55.46 1.38
C SER A 566 10.49 -54.80 0.05
N ILE A 567 11.05 -53.58 0.13
CA ILE A 567 11.75 -52.91 -0.98
C ILE A 567 13.27 -53.12 -0.81
N PRO A 568 14.02 -53.52 -1.85
CA PRO A 568 15.44 -53.84 -1.74
C PRO A 568 16.33 -52.59 -1.80
N SER A 569 17.39 -52.60 -0.98
CA SER A 569 18.52 -51.68 -1.05
C SER A 569 19.58 -52.26 -2.01
N LEU A 570 20.08 -51.42 -2.92
CA LEU A 570 21.25 -51.74 -3.74
C LEU A 570 22.38 -50.78 -3.41
N ARG A 571 23.40 -51.33 -2.74
CA ARG A 571 24.76 -50.79 -2.62
C ARG A 571 25.46 -50.97 -3.96
N GLY A 572 26.06 -49.90 -4.47
CA GLY A 572 27.05 -49.94 -5.55
C GLY A 572 28.23 -49.05 -5.18
N ALA A 573 29.39 -49.66 -5.01
CA ALA A 573 30.67 -49.01 -4.77
C ALA A 573 31.35 -48.66 -6.10
N SER A 574 31.95 -47.47 -6.22
CA SER A 574 33.14 -47.24 -7.07
C SER A 574 33.71 -45.82 -6.92
N ASN A 575 34.93 -45.76 -6.37
CA ASN A 575 36.05 -44.82 -6.54
C ASN A 575 35.85 -43.44 -7.21
N PRO A 576 36.39 -42.34 -6.61
CA PRO A 576 36.53 -41.07 -7.29
C PRO A 576 37.77 -41.07 -8.20
N ILE A 577 37.57 -41.07 -9.52
CA ILE A 577 38.63 -40.75 -10.47
C ILE A 577 38.74 -39.22 -10.57
N SER A 578 39.88 -38.70 -10.14
CA SER A 578 40.26 -37.29 -10.22
C SER A 578 40.70 -36.96 -11.66
N TYR A 579 39.92 -36.17 -12.39
CA TYR A 579 40.36 -35.50 -13.61
C TYR A 579 40.56 -34.02 -13.36
N SER A 580 41.79 -33.67 -12.98
CA SER A 580 42.34 -32.33 -13.10
C SER A 580 42.74 -32.11 -14.55
N GLN A 581 41.92 -31.39 -15.32
CA GLN A 581 42.38 -30.72 -16.54
C GLN A 581 41.90 -29.28 -16.53
N LYS A 582 42.84 -28.36 -16.29
CA LYS A 582 42.69 -26.93 -16.55
C LYS A 582 42.83 -26.69 -18.05
N PRO A 583 41.82 -26.16 -18.75
CA PRO A 583 42.04 -25.60 -20.08
C PRO A 583 42.70 -24.22 -19.92
N LYS A 584 43.94 -24.09 -20.40
CA LYS A 584 44.56 -22.78 -20.67
C LYS A 584 43.81 -22.13 -21.83
N MET A 585 42.93 -21.16 -21.56
CA MET A 585 42.48 -20.25 -22.62
C MET A 585 43.50 -19.11 -22.79
N ARG A 586 44.09 -19.02 -23.99
CA ARG A 586 44.81 -17.86 -24.50
C ARG A 586 43.83 -16.68 -24.66
N PRO A 587 44.17 -15.45 -24.29
CA PRO A 587 43.36 -14.30 -24.64
C PRO A 587 43.50 -13.98 -26.14
N ALA A 588 42.38 -13.99 -26.86
CA ALA A 588 42.30 -13.45 -28.21
C ALA A 588 42.31 -11.91 -28.13
N ASN A 589 43.29 -11.28 -28.77
CA ASN A 589 43.36 -9.84 -28.97
C ASN A 589 42.25 -9.39 -29.93
N PHE A 590 41.15 -8.88 -29.40
CA PHE A 590 40.13 -8.18 -30.18
C PHE A 590 40.36 -6.67 -30.07
N LYS A 591 40.89 -6.06 -31.14
CA LYS A 591 40.93 -4.59 -31.31
C LYS A 591 39.56 -4.13 -31.79
N LEU A 592 38.87 -3.33 -30.98
CA LEU A 592 37.66 -2.59 -31.39
C LEU A 592 38.06 -1.39 -32.27
N PRO A 593 37.35 -1.11 -33.38
CA PRO A 593 37.58 0.10 -34.16
C PRO A 593 37.12 1.34 -33.38
N GLN A 594 37.97 2.38 -33.37
CA GLN A 594 37.64 3.69 -32.83
C GLN A 594 36.58 4.36 -33.70
N ILE A 595 35.39 4.58 -33.14
CA ILE A 595 34.38 5.46 -33.71
C ILE A 595 34.68 6.87 -33.22
N SER A 596 35.07 7.74 -34.14
CA SER A 596 35.27 9.18 -33.92
C SER A 596 33.95 9.85 -33.53
N GLN A 597 33.92 10.49 -32.35
CA GLN A 597 32.82 11.36 -31.96
C GLN A 597 32.90 12.70 -32.72
N PRO A 598 31.78 13.28 -33.17
CA PRO A 598 31.78 14.62 -33.73
C PRO A 598 32.09 15.66 -32.64
N LYS A 599 33.08 16.52 -32.91
CA LYS A 599 33.37 17.72 -32.11
C LYS A 599 32.23 18.72 -32.31
N ILE A 600 31.37 18.87 -31.31
CA ILE A 600 30.48 20.03 -31.21
C ILE A 600 31.26 21.15 -30.52
N SER A 601 31.43 22.27 -31.21
CA SER A 601 32.14 23.44 -30.67
C SER A 601 31.29 24.15 -29.62
N VAL A 602 31.93 24.59 -28.53
CA VAL A 602 31.31 25.26 -27.38
C VAL A 602 30.91 26.72 -27.70
N ALA A 603 31.04 27.17 -28.94
CA ALA A 603 30.76 28.54 -29.36
C ALA A 603 29.28 28.81 -29.70
N GLU A 604 28.48 27.80 -30.06
CA GLU A 604 27.09 28.00 -30.52
C GLU A 604 26.01 27.89 -29.42
N LEU A 605 26.38 27.55 -28.18
CA LEU A 605 25.43 27.42 -27.06
C LEU A 605 25.26 28.69 -26.20
N LYS A 606 25.82 29.84 -26.63
CA LYS A 606 25.77 31.11 -25.88
C LYS A 606 24.70 32.11 -26.33
N GLN A 607 23.83 31.78 -27.29
CA GLN A 607 22.85 32.74 -27.83
C GLN A 607 21.41 32.64 -27.31
N SER A 608 21.10 31.80 -26.32
CA SER A 608 19.74 31.77 -25.75
C SER A 608 19.75 31.91 -24.23
N MET A 609 19.08 32.97 -23.76
CA MET A 609 18.71 33.34 -22.38
C MET A 609 19.65 34.31 -21.65
N ASN A 610 19.44 35.61 -21.94
CA ASN A 610 20.00 36.71 -21.17
C ASN A 610 19.15 36.99 -19.90
N ILE A 611 19.38 36.19 -18.86
CA ILE A 611 18.73 36.26 -17.53
C ILE A 611 18.94 37.64 -16.85
N ASN A 612 19.99 38.37 -17.23
CA ASN A 612 20.31 39.68 -16.66
C ASN A 612 19.36 40.81 -17.11
N GLN A 613 18.67 40.66 -18.25
CA GLN A 613 17.65 41.63 -18.69
C GLN A 613 16.32 41.48 -17.92
N ILE A 614 15.98 40.26 -17.51
CA ILE A 614 14.77 39.97 -16.74
C ILE A 614 14.89 40.53 -15.31
N ASN A 615 16.06 40.37 -14.68
CA ASN A 615 16.31 40.90 -13.34
C ASN A 615 16.27 42.43 -13.27
N ARG A 616 16.81 43.13 -14.29
CA ARG A 616 16.76 44.61 -14.35
C ARG A 616 15.34 45.15 -14.60
N SER A 617 14.48 44.40 -15.29
CA SER A 617 13.07 44.76 -15.50
C SER A 617 12.24 44.62 -14.23
N LEU A 618 12.54 43.60 -13.40
CA LEU A 618 11.88 43.38 -12.11
C LEU A 618 12.32 44.41 -11.05
N GLU A 619 13.60 44.76 -10.99
CA GLU A 619 14.08 45.81 -10.06
C GLU A 619 13.48 47.19 -10.37
N LYS A 620 13.31 47.55 -11.66
CA LYS A 620 12.63 48.79 -12.05
C LYS A 620 11.14 48.80 -11.68
N LYS A 621 10.46 47.66 -11.71
CA LYS A 621 9.05 47.56 -11.28
C LYS A 621 8.90 47.62 -9.76
N PHE A 622 9.85 47.05 -9.02
CA PHE A 622 9.83 47.10 -7.55
C PHE A 622 10.22 48.47 -6.98
N SER A 623 11.11 49.23 -7.63
CA SER A 623 11.43 50.60 -7.20
C SER A 623 10.29 51.58 -7.44
N GLY A 624 9.52 51.41 -8.52
CA GLY A 624 8.32 52.21 -8.82
C GLY A 624 7.19 52.03 -7.79
N LEU A 625 6.97 50.80 -7.31
CA LEU A 625 5.98 50.50 -6.26
C LEU A 625 6.35 51.08 -4.89
N LYS A 626 7.66 51.20 -4.60
CA LYS A 626 8.15 51.76 -3.34
C LYS A 626 7.93 53.27 -3.24
N HIS A 627 8.00 53.99 -4.37
CA HIS A 627 7.72 55.43 -4.42
C HIS A 627 6.24 55.78 -4.44
N GLN A 628 5.35 54.87 -4.87
CA GLN A 628 3.90 55.08 -4.77
C GLN A 628 3.36 54.90 -3.34
N GLY A 629 3.99 54.05 -2.52
CA GLY A 629 3.61 53.85 -1.11
C GLY A 629 3.98 55.01 -0.18
N GLN A 630 4.96 55.83 -0.52
CA GLN A 630 5.41 56.96 0.32
C GLN A 630 4.64 58.27 0.10
N LYS A 631 3.79 58.36 -0.93
CA LYS A 631 2.99 59.59 -1.22
C LYS A 631 1.61 59.64 -0.56
N ILE A 632 1.18 58.59 0.16
CA ILE A 632 -0.17 58.49 0.74
C ILE A 632 -0.19 58.73 2.27
N VAL A 633 0.96 58.98 2.91
CA VAL A 633 1.02 59.31 4.35
C VAL A 633 1.52 60.73 4.53
N GLY A 634 0.64 61.69 4.25
CA GLY A 634 0.84 63.09 4.54
C GLY A 634 -0.44 63.70 5.12
N ARG A 635 -0.37 64.08 6.40
CA ARG A 635 -1.36 64.86 7.17
C ARG A 635 -2.76 64.25 7.36
N THR A 636 -2.97 63.67 8.53
CA THR A 636 -4.24 63.76 9.25
C THR A 636 -3.97 63.90 10.74
N GLU A 637 -4.45 64.99 11.33
CA GLU A 637 -4.46 65.22 12.78
C GLU A 637 -5.49 64.30 13.44
N ILE A 638 -5.13 63.73 14.59
CA ILE A 638 -5.95 62.76 15.33
C ILE A 638 -6.81 63.52 16.35
N PRO A 639 -8.15 63.39 16.35
CA PRO A 639 -9.01 64.04 17.35
C PRO A 639 -8.93 63.35 18.72
N SER A 640 -9.10 64.14 19.77
CA SER A 640 -8.77 63.86 21.18
C SER A 640 -9.70 62.90 21.96
N PHE A 641 -10.48 62.04 21.30
CA PHE A 641 -11.43 61.14 22.00
C PHE A 641 -11.07 59.64 21.99
N MET A 642 -9.88 59.23 21.52
CA MET A 642 -9.52 57.81 21.50
C MET A 642 -9.05 57.25 22.87
N PRO A 643 -9.54 56.06 23.28
CA PRO A 643 -9.16 55.41 24.54
C PRO A 643 -7.73 54.87 24.53
N ASP A 644 -7.07 54.87 25.70
CA ASP A 644 -5.63 54.68 25.88
C ASP A 644 -5.04 53.35 25.37
N TRP A 645 -5.87 52.32 25.15
CA TRP A 645 -5.40 51.04 24.61
C TRP A 645 -4.92 51.13 23.15
N LEU A 646 -5.30 52.18 22.41
CA LEU A 646 -4.84 52.43 21.03
C LEU A 646 -3.45 53.08 20.95
N LYS A 647 -2.92 53.63 22.04
CA LYS A 647 -1.57 54.25 22.06
C LYS A 647 -0.42 53.24 22.09
N ASN A 648 -0.70 51.95 22.32
CA ASN A 648 0.32 50.90 22.50
C ASN A 648 0.51 49.94 21.31
N VAL A 649 -0.11 50.20 20.15
CA VAL A 649 0.05 49.36 18.97
C VAL A 649 1.26 49.81 18.15
N LYS A 650 2.45 49.28 18.47
CA LYS A 650 3.74 49.68 17.84
C LYS A 650 4.01 49.13 16.43
N SER A 651 3.06 48.47 15.76
CA SER A 651 3.31 47.97 14.40
C SER A 651 2.22 48.38 13.40
N ALA A 652 2.65 48.95 12.28
CA ALA A 652 1.78 49.29 11.15
C ALA A 652 1.03 48.04 10.59
N GLN A 653 1.58 46.84 10.80
CA GLN A 653 0.96 45.57 10.42
C GLN A 653 -0.26 45.21 11.28
N ALA A 654 -0.24 45.51 12.57
CA ALA A 654 -1.39 45.27 13.45
C ALA A 654 -2.55 46.24 13.13
N MET A 655 -2.24 47.49 12.77
CA MET A 655 -3.25 48.48 12.38
C MET A 655 -3.92 48.12 11.04
N LEU A 656 -3.14 47.62 10.07
CA LEU A 656 -3.65 47.13 8.78
C LEU A 656 -4.58 45.91 8.95
N LEU A 657 -4.19 44.94 9.80
CA LEU A 657 -5.02 43.78 10.10
C LEU A 657 -6.35 44.15 10.78
N LEU A 658 -6.33 45.16 11.65
CA LEU A 658 -7.52 45.62 12.36
C LEU A 658 -8.48 46.37 11.42
N LEU A 659 -7.96 47.16 10.48
CA LEU A 659 -8.76 47.79 9.41
C LEU A 659 -9.36 46.77 8.43
N ILE A 660 -8.60 45.72 8.08
CA ILE A 660 -9.11 44.62 7.25
C ILE A 660 -10.24 43.85 7.97
N CYS A 661 -10.10 43.62 9.28
CA CYS A 661 -11.14 42.96 10.07
C CYS A 661 -12.42 43.82 10.18
N LEU A 662 -12.28 45.14 10.40
CA LEU A 662 -13.42 46.06 10.42
C LEU A 662 -14.13 46.14 9.06
N GLY A 663 -13.37 46.15 7.95
CA GLY A 663 -13.92 46.09 6.60
C GLY A 663 -14.70 44.81 6.33
N ALA A 664 -14.18 43.65 6.76
CA ALA A 664 -14.86 42.36 6.62
C ALA A 664 -16.16 42.27 7.44
N ILE A 665 -16.20 42.88 8.62
CA ILE A 665 -17.40 42.95 9.48
C ILE A 665 -18.46 43.85 8.86
N LEU A 666 -18.07 45.00 8.29
CA LEU A 666 -18.98 45.89 7.58
C LEU A 666 -19.59 45.24 6.34
N ILE A 667 -18.79 44.48 5.57
CA ILE A 667 -19.29 43.75 4.40
C ILE A 667 -20.28 42.65 4.80
N LEU A 668 -20.05 41.97 5.93
CA LEU A 668 -20.99 40.97 6.47
C LEU A 668 -22.29 41.60 7.00
N PHE A 669 -22.25 42.84 7.50
CA PHE A 669 -23.44 43.55 7.96
C PHE A 669 -24.32 44.07 6.81
N PHE A 670 -23.73 44.40 5.66
CA PHE A 670 -24.47 44.91 4.49
C PHE A 670 -24.90 43.83 3.48
N ALA A 671 -24.46 42.57 3.64
CA ALA A 671 -24.76 41.47 2.73
C ALA A 671 -25.87 40.51 3.21
N SER A 672 -26.84 40.97 4.01
CA SER A 672 -28.01 40.17 4.38
C SER A 672 -29.18 40.44 3.42
N PRO A 673 -29.63 39.49 2.58
CA PRO A 673 -30.78 39.68 1.72
C PRO A 673 -32.08 39.65 2.53
N LYS A 674 -32.94 40.66 2.33
CA LYS A 674 -34.32 40.70 2.79
C LYS A 674 -35.09 39.49 2.23
N ALA A 675 -35.72 38.73 3.12
CA ALA A 675 -36.74 37.75 2.77
C ALA A 675 -38.05 38.49 2.46
N ASN A 676 -38.62 38.24 1.29
CA ASN A 676 -39.99 38.66 0.96
C ASN A 676 -40.94 37.46 1.10
N ASP A 677 -42.09 37.77 1.71
CA ASP A 677 -43.33 37.00 1.82
C ASP A 677 -43.80 36.38 0.50
N ILE A 678 -44.38 35.18 0.56
CA ILE A 678 -45.53 34.78 -0.25
C ILE A 678 -46.48 33.89 0.58
N ARG A 679 -47.75 34.29 0.59
CA ARG A 679 -48.96 33.55 1.01
C ARG A 679 -49.28 32.40 0.07
#